data_AF-A0A0Q6G5P9-F1
#
_entry.id   AF-A0A0Q6G5P9-F1
#
_cell.length_a   1.000
_cell.length_b   1.000
_cell.length_c   1.000
_cell.angle_alpha   90.00
_cell.angle_beta   90.00
_cell.angle_gamma   90.00
#
_symmetry.space_group_name_H-M   'P 1'
#
loop_
_entity.id
_entity.type
_entity.pdbx_description
1 polymer ?
#
loop_
_entity_poly.entity_id
_entity_poly.type
_entity_poly.pdbx_seq_one_letter_code
_entity_poly.pdbx_strand_id
1 'polypeptide(L)'
;MRASENGLTGSAGELAVAQQFVALGWGVAPNPTEHDLGTDLWVAARDSRRWDLGSLLGVQVKSGITQFYSTARNDDGAVDGWWFRESDGDHFDYWLNHQVPHIIVLHDPDTGQSTWVHVTEANVTSTGNGYKILIPRTNPLAPSTVDELVRIATAGRLAPHWEGSAWTGAHQLLHHDRLRYALLTPRLVAPHPNLHTTELTAPEAIACLIKMRRDDLTERPGRSSLVPTVDHCRTSPNWQWQLYAALHDAVITGADNAVHGVSSLIATAATGAERAAATALTAALLIEQRNPAEALDVLRRTLAYDDASPVDHAWLTMHLARCLADTGQLDEARESAVTAQALRHTHPQDPTALALAGAGTNLMFELTDWSNQNVGEAITNRDTHASWWRTQDMASGLQYTADETFTRWGVRRGADARVSGQPWNHLRAASLIAGAAADHAAWRLSFAQLAKRTATVSTDAEHLRAALEALHTAGDVDAIKLAVPHLLDVGPTSAVKDTAEALDLSVVTRTTLDAGVELLIHGADVISESTADRCIEWALDILPDPVRASGRIISNYHSVRRIRELIAAVVPAASHTTVDKVVSMIVAATEVDDQSVAHEYAKIIQSIPDDAWTPPRIAALSSRSLRSSDNFEFTEAVIEVLASRDADRRTNLLSQIAEGDLGALQAYGDVRDLPAHTVDSLASVLDERIGRQITELNQGRGTFGDGSAAGTLILLNTWHPTHAHWTEIEQLLKHYQVFTHQLKAPLQALRRHAGRVPADVIGRITPLLKTLMTEAKPEHRFFGGTDIRSDAASALGVLDPNALEDRELWALMAGDPNQRAAAALVVAQKEPGAAMHTLAVMAHDADPWVRAVVANCLARWIVAGQDNHTANLLLTRLLDPDGGTLVSRMVAVALRGTPINDATATLAHILTSSPSAAVRLDATAALQHGPDRMPGRR
;
A
#
# COMPACT_ATOMS: atom_id res chain seq x y z
N MET A 1 49.48 61.20 -28.67
CA MET A 1 49.44 59.84 -28.09
C MET A 1 48.35 59.06 -28.82
N ARG A 2 48.63 57.83 -29.28
CA ARG A 2 47.66 56.94 -29.94
C ARG A 2 47.50 55.70 -29.07
N ALA A 3 46.28 55.31 -28.77
CA ALA A 3 45.97 54.02 -28.14
C ALA A 3 46.31 52.86 -29.10
N SER A 4 46.58 51.67 -28.59
CA SER A 4 46.81 50.49 -29.43
C SER A 4 45.50 50.00 -30.04
N GLU A 5 45.51 49.69 -31.34
CA GLU A 5 44.35 49.11 -32.03
C GLU A 5 43.95 47.74 -31.43
N ASN A 6 44.95 46.96 -30.99
CA ASN A 6 44.73 45.68 -30.31
C ASN A 6 44.03 45.86 -28.95
N GLY A 7 44.40 46.91 -28.19
CA GLY A 7 43.77 47.21 -26.90
C GLY A 7 42.31 47.64 -27.06
N LEU A 8 42.00 48.45 -28.08
CA LEU A 8 40.62 48.84 -28.40
C LEU A 8 39.76 47.65 -28.83
N THR A 9 40.33 46.71 -29.61
CA THR A 9 39.62 45.49 -30.05
C THR A 9 39.34 44.55 -28.88
N GLY A 10 40.31 44.39 -27.96
CA GLY A 10 40.14 43.63 -26.72
C GLY A 10 39.02 44.19 -25.84
N SER A 11 39.09 45.49 -25.51
CA SER A 11 38.07 46.14 -24.66
C SER A 11 36.67 46.14 -25.29
N ALA A 12 36.56 46.25 -26.63
CA ALA A 12 35.27 46.13 -27.31
C ALA A 12 34.68 44.72 -27.18
N GLY A 13 35.52 43.69 -27.28
CA GLY A 13 35.11 42.30 -27.06
C GLY A 13 34.68 42.02 -25.63
N GLU A 14 35.41 42.52 -24.63
CA GLU A 14 35.06 42.41 -23.22
C GLU A 14 33.68 43.01 -22.93
N LEU A 15 33.40 44.21 -23.46
CA LEU A 15 32.10 44.87 -23.32
C LEU A 15 30.97 44.09 -24.00
N ALA A 16 31.23 43.52 -25.18
CA ALA A 16 30.25 42.72 -25.91
C ALA A 16 29.91 41.42 -25.17
N VAL A 17 30.92 40.71 -24.65
CA VAL A 17 30.70 39.51 -23.83
C VAL A 17 30.01 39.85 -22.51
N ALA A 18 30.38 40.95 -21.86
CA ALA A 18 29.67 41.45 -20.67
C ALA A 18 28.19 41.72 -20.97
N GLN A 19 27.87 42.36 -22.10
CA GLN A 19 26.49 42.58 -22.52
C GLN A 19 25.73 41.26 -22.74
N GLN A 20 26.39 40.24 -23.30
CA GLN A 20 25.78 38.93 -23.49
C GLN A 20 25.44 38.26 -22.14
N PHE A 21 26.33 38.29 -21.15
CA PHE A 21 26.02 37.80 -19.81
C PHE A 21 24.90 38.59 -19.12
N VAL A 22 24.87 39.92 -19.27
CA VAL A 22 23.75 40.75 -18.78
C VAL A 22 22.43 40.37 -19.47
N ALA A 23 22.45 40.07 -20.77
CA ALA A 23 21.28 39.61 -21.50
C ALA A 23 20.81 38.21 -21.05
N LEU A 24 21.71 37.37 -20.55
CA LEU A 24 21.40 36.10 -19.87
C LEU A 24 20.91 36.31 -18.42
N GLY A 25 20.85 37.56 -17.95
CA GLY A 25 20.37 37.92 -16.62
C GLY A 25 21.43 37.88 -15.51
N TRP A 26 22.69 37.57 -15.85
CA TRP A 26 23.80 37.40 -14.91
C TRP A 26 24.41 38.75 -14.50
N GLY A 27 25.02 38.81 -13.31
CA GLY A 27 25.75 40.00 -12.86
C GLY A 27 27.17 40.00 -13.42
N VAL A 28 27.67 41.14 -13.92
CA VAL A 28 29.03 41.24 -14.48
C VAL A 28 29.83 42.32 -13.76
N ALA A 29 31.06 42.01 -13.37
CA ALA A 29 32.04 42.93 -12.84
C ALA A 29 33.34 42.84 -13.64
N PRO A 30 33.82 43.93 -14.27
CA PRO A 30 35.10 43.92 -14.95
C PRO A 30 36.26 43.81 -13.95
N ASN A 31 37.29 43.04 -14.29
CA ASN A 31 38.49 42.93 -13.46
C ASN A 31 39.36 44.19 -13.63
N PRO A 32 39.85 44.82 -12.54
CA PRO A 32 40.72 45.98 -12.67
C PRO A 32 42.02 45.66 -13.43
N THR A 33 42.31 46.41 -14.48
CA THR A 33 43.49 46.20 -15.35
C THR A 33 44.84 46.27 -14.64
N GLU A 34 44.91 46.90 -13.45
CA GLU A 34 46.12 47.02 -12.64
C GLU A 34 46.47 45.72 -11.88
N HIS A 35 45.53 44.78 -11.81
CA HIS A 35 45.62 43.51 -11.08
C HIS A 35 45.23 42.30 -11.94
N ASP A 36 45.20 42.47 -13.25
CA ASP A 36 44.85 41.41 -14.19
C ASP A 36 45.97 40.38 -14.31
N LEU A 37 45.63 39.11 -14.04
CA LEU A 37 46.50 37.94 -14.14
C LEU A 37 45.99 36.95 -15.22
N GLY A 38 45.18 37.45 -16.17
CA GLY A 38 44.52 36.66 -17.20
C GLY A 38 43.05 36.41 -16.90
N THR A 39 42.32 37.36 -16.31
CA THR A 39 40.86 37.27 -16.12
C THR A 39 40.24 38.62 -16.39
N ASP A 40 39.42 38.72 -17.43
CA ASP A 40 38.88 40.02 -17.86
C ASP A 40 37.56 40.35 -17.14
N LEU A 41 36.69 39.36 -16.93
CA LEU A 41 35.38 39.53 -16.29
C LEU A 41 35.18 38.54 -15.14
N TRP A 42 34.60 39.04 -14.06
CA TRP A 42 33.98 38.24 -13.00
C TRP A 42 32.47 38.25 -13.18
N VAL A 43 31.87 37.08 -13.38
CA VAL A 43 30.43 36.97 -13.64
C VAL A 43 29.75 36.23 -12.50
N ALA A 44 28.77 36.88 -11.86
CA ALA A 44 27.93 36.32 -10.81
C ALA A 44 26.81 35.48 -11.43
N ALA A 45 26.85 34.18 -11.15
CA ALA A 45 25.92 33.20 -11.70
C ALA A 45 24.51 33.36 -11.11
N ARG A 46 23.51 33.32 -11.98
CA ARG A 46 22.09 33.39 -11.63
C ARG A 46 21.32 32.27 -12.29
N ASP A 47 20.26 31.81 -11.63
CA ASP A 47 19.32 30.87 -12.24
C ASP A 47 18.39 31.58 -13.24
N SER A 48 17.50 30.79 -13.88
CA SER A 48 16.52 31.30 -14.85
C SER A 48 15.52 32.30 -14.24
N ARG A 49 15.31 32.28 -12.91
CA ARG A 49 14.50 33.25 -12.15
C ARG A 49 15.29 34.51 -11.79
N ARG A 50 16.57 34.60 -12.20
CA ARG A 50 17.52 35.68 -11.90
C ARG A 50 17.93 35.72 -10.44
N TRP A 51 17.73 34.64 -9.70
CA TRP A 51 18.19 34.52 -8.33
C TRP A 51 19.71 34.38 -8.30
N ASP A 52 20.37 35.19 -7.47
CA ASP A 52 21.82 35.13 -7.30
C ASP A 52 22.22 33.86 -6.56
N LEU A 53 23.01 33.01 -7.22
CA LEU A 53 23.41 31.74 -6.65
C LEU A 53 24.56 31.92 -5.65
N GLY A 54 25.22 33.07 -5.58
CA GLY A 54 26.41 33.28 -4.74
C GLY A 54 27.66 32.59 -5.29
N SER A 55 27.66 32.28 -6.60
CA SER A 55 28.76 31.64 -7.32
C SER A 55 29.35 32.61 -8.35
N LEU A 56 30.67 32.62 -8.49
CA LEU A 56 31.38 33.41 -9.49
C LEU A 56 31.94 32.50 -10.59
N LEU A 57 32.08 33.07 -11.77
CA LEU A 57 32.78 32.49 -12.92
C LEU A 57 33.82 33.50 -13.41
N GLY A 58 35.08 33.07 -13.51
CA GLY A 58 36.13 33.84 -14.15
C GLY A 58 36.03 33.68 -15.67
N VAL A 59 36.10 34.78 -16.41
CA VAL A 59 35.97 34.79 -17.87
C VAL A 59 37.15 35.52 -18.49
N GLN A 60 37.91 34.80 -19.31
CA GLN A 60 38.89 35.40 -20.22
C GLN A 60 38.24 35.55 -21.60
N VAL A 61 38.20 36.77 -22.11
CA VAL A 61 37.71 37.14 -23.42
C VAL A 61 38.87 37.30 -24.40
N LYS A 62 38.81 36.61 -25.53
CA LYS A 62 39.72 36.83 -26.67
C LYS A 62 38.90 37.27 -27.87
N SER A 63 39.13 38.50 -28.31
CA SER A 63 38.37 39.10 -29.42
C SER A 63 39.22 39.37 -30.64
N GLY A 64 38.61 39.24 -31.82
CA GLY A 64 39.20 39.54 -33.12
C GLY A 64 39.21 38.34 -34.06
N ILE A 65 39.09 38.60 -35.37
CA ILE A 65 38.98 37.57 -36.42
C ILE A 65 40.16 36.60 -36.44
N THR A 66 41.33 37.03 -35.98
CA THR A 66 42.55 36.21 -35.90
C THR A 66 42.42 35.02 -34.94
N GLN A 67 41.54 35.10 -33.94
CA GLN A 67 41.26 33.99 -33.01
C GLN A 67 40.59 32.81 -33.72
N PHE A 68 39.96 33.06 -34.87
CA PHE A 68 39.22 32.07 -35.64
C PHE A 68 40.05 31.42 -36.78
N TYR A 69 41.34 31.74 -36.90
CA TYR A 69 42.20 31.19 -37.96
C TYR A 69 42.68 29.75 -37.71
N SER A 70 42.76 29.33 -36.44
CA SER A 70 43.29 28.04 -36.04
C SER A 70 42.17 26.99 -35.94
N THR A 71 41.55 26.64 -37.08
CA THR A 71 40.37 25.76 -37.12
C THR A 71 40.71 24.30 -36.76
N ALA A 72 39.95 23.71 -35.84
CA ALA A 72 39.87 22.28 -35.65
C ALA A 72 38.79 21.70 -36.58
N ARG A 73 39.07 20.55 -37.20
CA ARG A 73 38.11 19.85 -38.05
C ARG A 73 37.90 18.43 -37.53
N ASN A 74 36.66 17.96 -37.60
CA ASN A 74 36.31 16.59 -37.30
C ASN A 74 36.67 15.65 -38.48
N ASP A 75 36.45 14.35 -38.30
CA ASP A 75 36.77 13.32 -39.29
C ASP A 75 36.03 13.50 -40.64
N ASP A 76 34.87 14.18 -40.62
CA ASP A 76 34.08 14.54 -41.81
C ASP A 76 34.56 15.83 -42.50
N GLY A 77 35.63 16.45 -42.00
CA GLY A 77 36.20 17.70 -42.52
C GLY A 77 35.40 18.96 -42.17
N ALA A 78 34.34 18.84 -41.36
CA ALA A 78 33.58 19.99 -40.84
C ALA A 78 34.35 20.69 -39.71
N VAL A 79 34.18 22.00 -39.58
CA VAL A 79 34.83 22.79 -38.52
C VAL A 79 34.15 22.50 -37.18
N ASP A 80 34.92 21.92 -36.26
CA ASP A 80 34.48 21.49 -34.92
C ASP A 80 34.69 22.62 -33.88
N GLY A 81 35.68 23.48 -34.11
CA GLY A 81 35.98 24.62 -33.25
C GLY A 81 37.29 25.31 -33.61
N TRP A 82 37.87 26.03 -32.66
CA TRP A 82 39.10 26.79 -32.84
C TRP A 82 40.09 26.53 -31.70
N TRP A 83 41.36 26.31 -32.05
CA TRP A 83 42.42 26.10 -31.06
C TRP A 83 42.95 27.44 -30.57
N PHE A 84 42.74 27.71 -29.28
CA PHE A 84 43.48 28.75 -28.56
C PHE A 84 44.79 28.17 -28.03
N ARG A 85 45.87 28.95 -28.11
CA ARG A 85 47.24 28.51 -27.79
C ARG A 85 47.96 29.59 -27.00
N GLU A 86 48.68 29.18 -25.98
CA GLU A 86 49.61 30.05 -25.24
C GLU A 86 51.00 29.41 -25.17
N SER A 87 52.01 30.27 -25.26
CA SER A 87 53.43 29.89 -25.31
C SER A 87 54.04 29.67 -23.93
N ASP A 88 53.48 30.26 -22.88
CA ASP A 88 53.79 30.03 -21.48
C ASP A 88 52.61 29.33 -20.78
N GLY A 89 52.91 28.58 -19.72
CA GLY A 89 51.91 27.82 -18.97
C GLY A 89 51.19 28.61 -17.88
N ASP A 90 51.67 29.82 -17.58
CA ASP A 90 51.39 30.50 -16.34
C ASP A 90 49.89 30.86 -16.19
N HIS A 91 49.21 31.26 -17.26
CA HIS A 91 47.75 31.51 -17.22
C HIS A 91 46.94 30.22 -17.09
N PHE A 92 47.30 29.15 -17.79
CA PHE A 92 46.62 27.85 -17.63
C PHE A 92 46.83 27.29 -16.23
N ASP A 93 48.04 27.40 -15.67
CA ASP A 93 48.34 27.01 -14.29
C ASP A 93 47.54 27.87 -13.30
N TYR A 94 47.43 29.19 -13.54
CA TYR A 94 46.59 30.08 -12.74
C TYR A 94 45.12 29.65 -12.78
N TRP A 95 44.54 29.47 -13.97
CA TRP A 95 43.13 29.09 -14.13
C TRP A 95 42.80 27.72 -13.56
N LEU A 96 43.65 26.71 -13.79
CA LEU A 96 43.45 25.34 -13.31
C LEU A 96 43.53 25.23 -11.78
N ASN A 97 44.36 26.07 -11.14
CA ASN A 97 44.54 26.06 -9.68
C ASN A 97 43.65 27.08 -8.94
N HIS A 98 42.85 27.88 -9.67
CA HIS A 98 42.01 28.90 -9.06
C HIS A 98 40.77 28.30 -8.37
N GLN A 99 40.36 28.85 -7.22
CA GLN A 99 39.18 28.39 -6.48
C GLN A 99 37.86 28.70 -7.20
N VAL A 100 37.86 29.76 -8.01
CA VAL A 100 36.76 30.12 -8.91
C VAL A 100 37.02 29.47 -10.28
N PRO A 101 36.05 28.73 -10.86
CA PRO A 101 36.19 28.11 -12.17
C PRO A 101 36.34 29.17 -13.28
N HIS A 102 37.07 28.81 -14.34
CA HIS A 102 37.39 29.72 -15.45
C HIS A 102 36.90 29.19 -16.80
N ILE A 103 36.34 30.08 -17.62
CA ILE A 103 36.06 29.81 -19.03
C ILE A 103 36.85 30.76 -19.94
N ILE A 104 37.17 30.29 -21.14
CA ILE A 104 37.70 31.12 -22.21
C ILE A 104 36.59 31.35 -23.23
N VAL A 105 36.37 32.60 -23.60
CA VAL A 105 35.36 33.03 -24.57
C VAL A 105 36.05 33.65 -25.77
N LEU A 106 35.78 33.10 -26.96
CA LEU A 106 36.14 33.74 -28.22
C LEU A 106 34.98 34.61 -28.69
N HIS A 107 35.26 35.88 -29.00
CA HIS A 107 34.27 36.82 -29.54
C HIS A 107 34.62 37.24 -30.97
N ASP A 108 33.70 36.98 -31.90
CA ASP A 108 33.77 37.44 -33.27
C ASP A 108 33.10 38.82 -33.40
N PRO A 109 33.88 39.89 -33.63
CA PRO A 109 33.33 41.25 -33.73
C PRO A 109 32.49 41.48 -34.99
N ASP A 110 32.66 40.67 -36.05
CA ASP A 110 31.95 40.85 -37.32
C ASP A 110 30.54 40.26 -37.26
N THR A 111 30.40 39.10 -36.60
CA THR A 111 29.11 38.41 -36.43
C THR A 111 28.43 38.70 -35.10
N GLY A 112 29.16 39.23 -34.12
CA GLY A 112 28.71 39.44 -32.75
C GLY A 112 28.52 38.14 -31.95
N GLN A 113 28.94 36.99 -32.49
CA GLN A 113 28.80 35.70 -31.83
C GLN A 113 29.97 35.43 -30.90
N SER A 114 29.68 34.77 -29.77
CA SER A 114 30.70 34.31 -28.84
C SER A 114 30.56 32.82 -28.58
N THR A 115 31.68 32.10 -28.52
CA THR A 115 31.74 30.67 -28.14
C THR A 115 32.69 30.47 -26.98
N TRP A 116 32.47 29.44 -26.17
CA TRP A 116 33.18 29.28 -24.91
C TRP A 116 33.63 27.84 -24.62
N VAL A 117 34.64 27.69 -23.76
CA VAL A 117 35.09 26.41 -23.21
C VAL A 117 35.45 26.53 -21.72
N HIS A 118 35.14 25.50 -20.94
CA HIS A 118 35.60 25.38 -19.55
C HIS A 118 37.06 24.94 -19.48
N VAL A 119 37.87 25.66 -18.72
CA VAL A 119 39.27 25.32 -18.49
C VAL A 119 39.35 24.20 -17.44
N THR A 120 39.70 23.00 -17.88
CA THR A 120 39.91 21.82 -17.03
C THR A 120 41.12 21.03 -17.51
N GLU A 121 41.71 20.19 -16.66
CA GLU A 121 42.84 19.33 -17.05
C GLU A 121 42.50 18.46 -18.28
N ALA A 122 41.24 18.01 -18.39
CA ALA A 122 40.78 17.18 -19.52
C ALA A 122 40.71 17.95 -20.85
N ASN A 123 40.44 19.26 -20.81
CA ASN A 123 40.31 20.08 -22.01
C ASN A 123 41.64 20.73 -22.45
N VAL A 124 42.62 20.80 -21.56
CA VAL A 124 43.93 21.42 -21.82
C VAL A 124 44.93 20.37 -22.30
N THR A 125 45.56 20.62 -23.46
CA THR A 125 46.60 19.74 -24.02
C THR A 125 47.96 20.44 -24.00
N SER A 126 48.96 19.84 -23.35
CA SER A 126 50.35 20.28 -23.47
C SER A 126 50.88 20.00 -24.88
N THR A 127 51.61 20.95 -25.45
CA THR A 127 52.23 20.85 -26.78
C THR A 127 53.75 20.69 -26.72
N GLY A 128 54.31 20.53 -25.52
CA GLY A 128 55.76 20.44 -25.25
C GLY A 128 56.46 21.80 -25.10
N ASN A 129 55.96 22.87 -25.75
CA ASN A 129 56.48 24.25 -25.67
C ASN A 129 55.38 25.27 -25.31
N GLY A 130 54.29 24.83 -24.67
CA GLY A 130 53.11 25.65 -24.39
C GLY A 130 51.84 24.78 -24.30
N TYR A 131 50.67 25.42 -24.21
CA TYR A 131 49.39 24.73 -24.04
C TYR A 131 48.40 25.11 -25.12
N LYS A 132 47.46 24.21 -25.42
CA LYS A 132 46.33 24.49 -26.29
C LYS A 132 45.03 23.97 -25.69
N ILE A 133 43.94 24.65 -26.01
CA ILE A 133 42.58 24.24 -25.66
C ILE A 133 41.68 24.45 -26.87
N LEU A 134 40.77 23.51 -27.11
CA LEU A 134 39.79 23.62 -28.19
C LEU A 134 38.58 24.40 -27.69
N ILE A 135 38.24 25.52 -28.34
CA ILE A 135 36.97 26.21 -28.13
C ILE A 135 35.98 25.64 -29.13
N PRO A 136 35.01 24.81 -28.69
CA PRO A 136 34.08 24.16 -29.60
C PRO A 136 33.09 25.18 -30.17
N ARG A 137 32.78 25.02 -31.45
CA ARG A 137 31.76 25.84 -32.12
C ARG A 137 30.35 25.56 -31.57
N THR A 138 30.14 24.37 -31.01
CA THR A 138 28.84 23.91 -30.46
C THR A 138 28.46 24.55 -29.13
N ASN A 139 29.34 25.36 -28.52
CA ASN A 139 29.09 26.01 -27.24
C ASN A 139 28.96 27.52 -27.41
N PRO A 140 27.88 28.02 -28.04
CA PRO A 140 27.63 29.45 -28.14
C PRO A 140 27.32 30.02 -26.75
N LEU A 141 27.71 31.26 -26.48
CA LEU A 141 27.25 31.99 -25.30
C LEU A 141 25.80 32.45 -25.52
N ALA A 142 24.85 31.57 -25.25
CA ALA A 142 23.43 31.73 -25.56
C ALA A 142 22.54 31.08 -24.49
N PRO A 143 21.23 31.39 -24.46
CA PRO A 143 20.30 30.77 -23.49
C PRO A 143 20.36 29.24 -23.45
N SER A 144 20.64 28.58 -24.58
CA SER A 144 20.72 27.11 -24.69
C SER A 144 21.88 26.48 -23.91
N THR A 145 22.90 27.24 -23.49
CA THR A 145 24.06 26.72 -22.75
C THR A 145 24.17 27.27 -21.33
N VAL A 146 23.17 28.02 -20.86
CA VAL A 146 23.20 28.68 -19.53
C VAL A 146 23.26 27.66 -18.40
N ASP A 147 22.49 26.58 -18.47
CA ASP A 147 22.47 25.55 -17.41
C ASP A 147 23.84 24.90 -17.23
N GLU A 148 24.59 24.74 -18.33
CA GLU A 148 25.96 24.23 -18.28
C GLU A 148 26.92 25.21 -17.61
N LEU A 149 26.78 26.50 -17.89
CA LEU A 149 27.57 27.56 -17.25
C LEU A 149 27.25 27.68 -15.75
N VAL A 150 25.97 27.56 -15.36
CA VAL A 150 25.57 27.50 -13.93
C VAL A 150 26.28 26.33 -13.25
N ARG A 151 26.22 25.14 -13.86
CA ARG A 151 26.85 23.93 -13.34
C ARG A 151 28.36 24.10 -13.15
N ILE A 152 29.04 24.77 -14.08
CA ILE A 152 30.47 25.08 -13.96
C ILE A 152 30.70 26.01 -12.77
N ALA A 153 29.96 27.12 -12.69
CA ALA A 153 30.11 28.12 -11.63
C ALA A 153 29.80 27.58 -10.21
N THR A 154 28.98 26.54 -10.09
CA THR A 154 28.63 25.93 -8.79
C THR A 154 29.48 24.72 -8.41
N ALA A 155 30.29 24.17 -9.33
CA ALA A 155 31.03 22.92 -9.12
C ALA A 155 32.11 22.98 -8.02
N GLY A 156 32.73 24.16 -7.81
CA GLY A 156 33.86 24.35 -6.88
C GLY A 156 33.49 24.63 -5.42
N ARG A 157 32.21 24.55 -5.02
CA ARG A 157 31.84 24.78 -3.62
C ARG A 157 32.43 23.69 -2.73
N LEU A 158 33.23 24.09 -1.73
CA LEU A 158 33.67 23.19 -0.66
C LEU A 158 32.45 22.49 -0.07
N ALA A 159 32.44 21.17 -0.18
CA ALA A 159 31.39 20.32 0.35
C ALA A 159 31.40 20.40 1.89
N PRO A 160 30.27 20.69 2.55
CA PRO A 160 30.15 20.48 3.98
C PRO A 160 30.34 18.99 4.27
N HIS A 161 31.23 18.67 5.20
CA HIS A 161 31.32 17.32 5.75
C HIS A 161 30.16 17.09 6.71
N TRP A 162 29.22 16.23 6.33
CA TRP A 162 28.06 15.91 7.16
C TRP A 162 28.37 14.82 8.20
N GLU A 163 29.53 14.16 8.14
CA GLU A 163 29.98 13.24 9.18
C GLU A 163 30.16 13.98 10.52
N GLY A 164 29.67 13.39 11.61
CA GLY A 164 29.73 14.01 12.94
C GLY A 164 28.75 15.17 13.16
N SER A 165 27.95 15.55 12.15
CA SER A 165 26.97 16.65 12.20
C SER A 165 25.97 16.59 13.36
N ALA A 166 25.69 15.40 13.88
CA ALA A 166 24.85 15.21 15.05
C ALA A 166 25.38 15.94 16.30
N TRP A 167 26.70 16.14 16.42
CA TRP A 167 27.34 16.81 17.56
C TRP A 167 27.66 18.27 17.29
N THR A 168 27.98 18.61 16.05
CA THR A 168 28.37 19.98 15.67
C THR A 168 27.12 20.88 15.53
N GLY A 169 25.98 20.35 15.10
CA GLY A 169 24.72 21.09 15.02
C GLY A 169 24.70 22.16 13.91
N ALA A 170 23.68 23.02 13.94
CA ALA A 170 23.32 23.94 12.86
C ALA A 170 24.16 25.22 12.73
N HIS A 171 25.34 25.32 13.36
CA HIS A 171 26.10 26.59 13.38
C HIS A 171 26.64 27.02 12.01
N GLN A 172 26.77 26.07 11.07
CA GLN A 172 27.18 26.32 9.69
C GLN A 172 25.99 26.67 8.77
N LEU A 173 24.75 26.56 9.25
CA LEU A 173 23.54 26.81 8.48
C LEU A 173 23.15 28.30 8.49
N LEU A 174 22.87 28.83 7.30
CA LEU A 174 22.33 30.17 7.13
C LEU A 174 20.98 30.30 7.81
N HIS A 175 20.69 31.47 8.39
CA HIS A 175 19.48 31.68 9.19
C HIS A 175 18.18 31.37 8.44
N HIS A 176 18.09 31.76 7.16
CA HIS A 176 16.90 31.55 6.33
C HIS A 176 16.67 30.08 5.96
N ASP A 177 17.71 29.25 5.94
CA ASP A 177 17.58 27.82 5.61
C ASP A 177 17.16 26.96 6.80
N ARG A 178 17.25 27.48 8.03
CA ARG A 178 17.09 26.68 9.26
C ARG A 178 15.73 26.01 9.36
N LEU A 179 14.65 26.63 8.88
CA LEU A 179 13.32 26.02 8.91
C LEU A 179 13.23 24.83 7.95
N ARG A 180 13.70 24.96 6.70
CA ARG A 180 13.75 23.86 5.73
C ARG A 180 14.60 22.70 6.25
N TYR A 181 15.77 23.00 6.82
CA TYR A 181 16.63 21.98 7.45
C TYR A 181 15.99 21.34 8.68
N ALA A 182 15.27 22.10 9.52
CA ALA A 182 14.55 21.59 10.68
C ALA A 182 13.42 20.62 10.29
N LEU A 183 12.91 20.71 9.06
CA LEU A 183 11.80 19.90 8.59
C LEU A 183 12.28 18.69 7.75
N LEU A 184 13.24 18.89 6.85
CA LEU A 184 13.70 17.85 5.90
C LEU A 184 14.90 17.05 6.42
N THR A 185 15.77 17.68 7.20
CA THR A 185 16.98 17.06 7.76
C THR A 185 17.13 17.42 9.24
N PRO A 186 16.11 17.14 10.08
CA PRO A 186 16.04 17.65 11.45
C PRO A 186 17.21 17.20 12.32
N ARG A 187 17.92 16.11 11.94
CA ARG A 187 19.17 15.67 12.57
C ARG A 187 20.22 16.79 12.67
N LEU A 188 20.28 17.67 11.67
CA LEU A 188 21.27 18.76 11.60
C LEU A 188 20.91 19.93 12.52
N VAL A 189 19.64 20.06 12.91
CA VAL A 189 19.13 21.19 13.69
C VAL A 189 18.83 20.79 15.12
N ALA A 190 18.21 19.64 15.37
CA ALA A 190 17.89 19.18 16.72
C ALA A 190 19.18 18.87 17.52
N PRO A 191 19.43 19.53 18.66
CA PRO A 191 20.63 19.28 19.47
C PRO A 191 20.70 17.84 19.95
N HIS A 192 21.87 17.22 19.91
CA HIS A 192 22.05 15.84 20.37
C HIS A 192 21.57 15.67 21.83
N PRO A 193 20.88 14.56 22.18
CA PRO A 193 20.35 14.34 23.53
C PRO A 193 21.40 14.43 24.66
N ASN A 194 22.65 14.11 24.35
CA ASN A 194 23.77 14.14 25.31
C ASN A 194 24.54 15.47 25.34
N LEU A 195 24.10 16.49 24.59
CA LEU A 195 24.66 17.84 24.72
C LEU A 195 24.00 18.57 25.90
N HIS A 196 24.80 19.35 26.62
CA HIS A 196 24.28 20.22 27.67
C HIS A 196 23.56 21.43 27.06
N THR A 197 22.26 21.28 26.85
CA THR A 197 21.38 22.34 26.34
C THR A 197 20.48 22.84 27.45
N THR A 198 20.50 24.15 27.70
CA THR A 198 19.65 24.81 28.72
C THR A 198 18.35 25.35 28.15
N GLU A 199 18.34 25.74 26.87
CA GLU A 199 17.18 26.30 26.18
C GLU A 199 17.30 26.01 24.67
N LEU A 200 16.17 25.77 24.00
CA LEU A 200 16.11 25.55 22.56
C LEU A 200 15.64 26.82 21.84
N THR A 201 16.22 27.08 20.68
CA THR A 201 15.66 28.04 19.72
C THR A 201 14.42 27.46 19.03
N ALA A 202 13.58 28.30 18.42
CA ALA A 202 12.37 27.84 17.74
C ALA A 202 12.64 26.79 16.63
N PRO A 203 13.64 26.94 15.74
CA PRO A 203 13.97 25.91 14.75
C PRO A 203 14.45 24.59 15.38
N GLU A 204 15.19 24.64 16.49
CA GLU A 204 15.62 23.46 17.23
C GLU A 204 14.43 22.74 17.88
N ALA A 205 13.48 23.49 18.44
CA ALA A 205 12.24 22.97 18.98
C ALA A 205 11.37 22.31 17.89
N ILE A 206 11.24 22.95 16.72
CA ILE A 206 10.55 22.39 15.54
C ILE A 206 11.25 21.10 15.08
N ALA A 207 12.59 21.08 15.00
CA ALA A 207 13.33 19.88 14.61
C ALA A 207 13.16 18.72 15.62
N CYS A 208 13.17 19.03 16.92
CA CYS A 208 12.85 18.06 17.97
C CYS A 208 11.41 17.54 17.85
N LEU A 209 10.46 18.40 17.49
CA LEU A 209 9.06 18.03 17.28
C LEU A 209 8.89 17.11 16.06
N ILE A 210 9.52 17.43 14.93
CA ILE A 210 9.54 16.56 13.74
C ILE A 210 10.20 15.22 14.04
N LYS A 211 11.27 15.19 14.85
CA LYS A 211 11.88 13.94 15.33
C LYS A 211 11.08 13.25 16.43
N MET A 212 9.91 13.76 16.79
CA MET A 212 9.04 13.24 17.85
C MET A 212 9.78 13.04 19.19
N ARG A 213 10.75 13.90 19.48
CA ARG A 213 11.48 13.96 20.75
C ARG A 213 10.65 14.69 21.81
N ARG A 214 9.42 14.19 22.04
CA ARG A 214 8.43 14.76 22.97
C ARG A 214 8.99 14.96 24.38
N ASP A 215 9.85 14.03 24.77
CA ASP A 215 10.58 13.99 26.02
C ASP A 215 11.45 15.23 26.29
N ASP A 216 11.97 15.84 25.23
CA ASP A 216 12.83 17.04 25.32
C ASP A 216 12.00 18.34 25.25
N LEU A 217 10.72 18.25 24.88
CA LEU A 217 9.80 19.36 24.70
C LEU A 217 8.79 19.51 25.84
N THR A 218 8.78 18.56 26.79
CA THR A 218 7.82 18.53 27.89
C THR A 218 8.54 18.64 29.23
N GLU A 219 7.93 19.33 30.18
CA GLU A 219 8.45 19.41 31.55
C GLU A 219 8.38 18.03 32.22
N ARG A 220 9.44 17.68 32.96
CA ARG A 220 9.57 16.38 33.64
C ARG A 220 9.93 16.57 35.10
N PRO A 221 9.55 15.65 36.00
CA PRO A 221 10.02 15.68 37.38
C PRO A 221 11.56 15.71 37.42
N GLY A 222 12.13 16.82 37.90
CA GLY A 222 13.57 17.03 38.00
C GLY A 222 14.29 17.62 36.78
N ARG A 223 13.58 17.99 35.69
CA ARG A 223 14.16 18.68 34.52
C ARG A 223 13.20 19.73 33.97
N SER A 224 13.64 20.99 33.95
CA SER A 224 12.88 22.09 33.35
C SER A 224 12.69 21.88 31.85
N SER A 225 11.56 22.35 31.32
CA SER A 225 11.33 22.40 29.86
C SER A 225 12.42 23.22 29.19
N LEU A 226 12.89 22.75 28.02
CA LEU A 226 13.84 23.49 27.19
C LEU A 226 13.16 24.52 26.27
N VAL A 227 11.83 24.52 26.24
CA VAL A 227 10.99 25.39 25.40
C VAL A 227 9.97 26.15 26.25
N PRO A 228 9.51 27.34 25.81
CA PRO A 228 8.38 28.01 26.43
C PRO A 228 7.10 27.17 26.35
N THR A 229 6.11 27.49 27.19
CA THR A 229 4.81 26.80 27.12
C THR A 229 4.14 27.02 25.76
N VAL A 230 3.35 26.04 25.31
CA VAL A 230 2.65 26.11 24.00
C VAL A 230 1.77 27.36 23.92
N ASP A 231 1.09 27.74 25.01
CA ASP A 231 0.29 28.97 25.07
C ASP A 231 1.13 30.24 24.89
N HIS A 232 2.32 30.29 25.50
CA HIS A 232 3.24 31.42 25.32
C HIS A 232 3.76 31.49 23.89
N CYS A 233 4.09 30.34 23.29
CA CYS A 233 4.53 30.23 21.90
C CYS A 233 3.46 30.73 20.92
N ARG A 234 2.17 30.44 21.18
CA ARG A 234 1.04 30.86 20.34
C ARG A 234 0.90 32.38 20.20
N THR A 235 1.22 33.12 21.26
CA THR A 235 1.17 34.59 21.27
C THR A 235 2.55 35.25 21.17
N SER A 236 3.58 34.48 20.85
CA SER A 236 4.96 34.98 20.81
C SER A 236 5.14 36.02 19.71
N PRO A 237 5.93 37.10 19.93
CA PRO A 237 6.29 38.03 18.86
C PRO A 237 7.21 37.38 17.80
N ASN A 238 7.81 36.23 18.11
CA ASN A 238 8.60 35.46 17.14
C ASN A 238 7.69 34.49 16.38
N TRP A 239 7.54 34.73 15.07
CA TRP A 239 6.71 33.92 14.17
C TRP A 239 7.06 32.42 14.22
N GLN A 240 8.35 32.07 14.37
CA GLN A 240 8.78 30.67 14.41
C GLN A 240 8.28 29.94 15.67
N TRP A 241 8.09 30.64 16.79
CA TRP A 241 7.46 30.05 17.97
C TRP A 241 5.94 29.86 17.76
N GLN A 242 5.27 30.74 17.02
CA GLN A 242 3.87 30.53 16.63
C GLN A 242 3.75 29.30 15.72
N LEU A 243 4.67 29.14 14.77
CA LEU A 243 4.74 27.95 13.90
C LEU A 243 4.94 26.67 14.73
N TYR A 244 5.85 26.68 15.71
CA TYR A 244 6.04 25.57 16.64
C TYR A 244 4.73 25.21 17.37
N ALA A 245 4.01 26.19 17.90
CA ALA A 245 2.75 25.95 18.61
C ALA A 245 1.67 25.35 17.69
N ALA A 246 1.51 25.90 16.48
CA ALA A 246 0.54 25.37 15.50
C ALA A 246 0.89 23.94 15.07
N LEU A 247 2.17 23.65 14.82
CA LEU A 247 2.63 22.31 14.48
C LEU A 247 2.48 21.33 15.66
N HIS A 248 2.71 21.80 16.89
CA HIS A 248 2.50 21.00 18.09
C HIS A 248 1.03 20.58 18.21
N ASP A 249 0.09 21.50 17.98
CA ASP A 249 -1.33 21.17 17.98
C ASP A 249 -1.66 20.10 16.92
N ALA A 250 -1.12 20.25 15.71
CA ALA A 250 -1.37 19.31 14.61
C ALA A 250 -0.81 17.91 14.86
N VAL A 251 0.40 17.81 15.41
CA VAL A 251 1.14 16.55 15.50
C VAL A 251 0.96 15.84 16.85
N ILE A 252 0.77 16.58 17.94
CA ILE A 252 0.68 16.02 19.30
C ILE A 252 -0.76 15.99 19.81
N THR A 253 -1.53 17.06 19.61
CA THR A 253 -2.90 17.14 20.15
C THR A 253 -3.94 16.54 19.21
N GLY A 254 -3.68 16.57 17.90
CA GLY A 254 -4.60 16.04 16.89
C GLY A 254 -5.90 16.85 16.77
N ALA A 255 -5.89 18.15 17.08
CA ALA A 255 -7.10 18.97 17.06
C ALA A 255 -7.69 19.10 15.63
N ASP A 256 -9.02 19.03 15.51
CA ASP A 256 -9.75 18.98 14.22
C ASP A 256 -9.43 20.14 13.26
N ASN A 257 -9.05 21.31 13.78
CA ASN A 257 -8.70 22.51 13.01
C ASN A 257 -7.20 22.83 12.98
N ALA A 258 -6.33 21.89 13.39
CA ALA A 258 -4.91 22.20 13.59
C ALA A 258 -4.18 22.58 12.29
N VAL A 259 -4.59 22.03 11.15
CA VAL A 259 -4.04 22.38 9.83
C VAL A 259 -4.34 23.85 9.48
N HIS A 260 -5.54 24.32 9.83
CA HIS A 260 -5.89 25.73 9.66
C HIS A 260 -4.98 26.65 10.48
N GLY A 261 -4.60 26.22 11.69
CA GLY A 261 -3.63 26.93 12.53
C GLY A 261 -2.30 27.18 11.81
N VAL A 262 -1.73 26.13 11.19
CA VAL A 262 -0.49 26.24 10.40
C VAL A 262 -0.69 27.09 9.15
N SER A 263 -1.78 26.87 8.42
CA SER A 263 -2.13 27.59 7.18
C SER A 263 -2.29 29.09 7.41
N SER A 264 -2.87 29.50 8.54
CA SER A 264 -3.07 30.92 8.88
C SER A 264 -1.77 31.71 8.98
N LEU A 265 -0.65 31.05 9.33
CA LEU A 265 0.66 31.68 9.46
C LEU A 265 1.31 32.03 8.12
N ILE A 266 0.81 31.48 7.00
CA ILE A 266 1.30 31.81 5.65
C ILE A 266 1.10 33.31 5.36
N ALA A 267 -0.03 33.87 5.77
CA ALA A 267 -0.37 35.28 5.53
C ALA A 267 0.44 36.26 6.39
N THR A 268 0.99 35.81 7.52
CA THR A 268 1.72 36.66 8.48
C THR A 268 3.24 36.48 8.40
N ALA A 269 3.73 35.56 7.57
CA ALA A 269 5.14 35.30 7.39
C ALA A 269 5.85 36.49 6.73
N ALA A 270 6.98 36.91 7.31
CA ALA A 270 7.73 38.08 6.85
C ALA A 270 8.66 37.74 5.69
N THR A 271 9.18 36.51 5.65
CA THR A 271 10.17 36.05 4.66
C THR A 271 9.64 34.93 3.77
N GLY A 272 10.25 34.78 2.58
CA GLY A 272 9.92 33.68 1.66
C GLY A 272 10.15 32.30 2.28
N ALA A 273 11.19 32.15 3.12
CA ALA A 273 11.49 30.92 3.84
C ALA A 273 10.41 30.54 4.88
N GLU A 274 9.90 31.51 5.63
CA GLU A 274 8.80 31.31 6.58
C GLU A 274 7.50 30.91 5.84
N ARG A 275 7.17 31.62 4.76
CA ARG A 275 6.02 31.28 3.89
C ARG A 275 6.15 29.88 3.32
N ALA A 276 7.33 29.52 2.81
CA ALA A 276 7.60 28.19 2.25
C ALA A 276 7.43 27.10 3.31
N ALA A 277 7.98 27.28 4.52
CA ALA A 277 7.86 26.31 5.60
C ALA A 277 6.41 26.08 6.04
N ALA A 278 5.63 27.16 6.28
CA ALA A 278 4.22 27.02 6.65
C ALA A 278 3.38 26.40 5.53
N THR A 279 3.64 26.76 4.27
CA THR A 279 2.95 26.20 3.09
C THR A 279 3.26 24.71 2.91
N ALA A 280 4.53 24.31 3.01
CA ALA A 280 4.94 22.91 2.87
C ALA A 280 4.38 22.02 3.99
N LEU A 281 4.36 22.51 5.25
CA LEU A 281 3.71 21.81 6.36
C LEU A 281 2.20 21.70 6.15
N THR A 282 1.55 22.78 5.72
CA THR A 282 0.10 22.78 5.42
C THR A 282 -0.22 21.73 4.35
N ALA A 283 0.53 21.71 3.24
CA ALA A 283 0.36 20.73 2.18
C ALA A 283 0.59 19.29 2.66
N ALA A 284 1.65 19.05 3.44
CA ALA A 284 1.94 17.72 4.00
C ALA A 284 0.80 17.21 4.90
N LEU A 285 0.26 18.07 5.77
CA LEU A 285 -0.82 17.71 6.68
C LEU A 285 -2.17 17.54 5.97
N LEU A 286 -2.46 18.35 4.94
CA LEU A 286 -3.65 18.20 4.12
C LEU A 286 -3.67 16.86 3.36
N ILE A 287 -2.50 16.34 2.94
CA ILE A 287 -2.42 14.99 2.37
C ILE A 287 -2.76 13.92 3.42
N GLU A 288 -2.29 14.06 4.66
CA GLU A 288 -2.70 13.13 5.75
C GLU A 288 -4.21 13.21 6.04
N GLN A 289 -4.83 14.37 5.81
CA GLN A 289 -6.27 14.57 5.91
C GLN A 289 -7.05 14.19 4.63
N ARG A 290 -6.38 13.64 3.60
CA ARG A 290 -6.98 13.25 2.30
C ARG A 290 -7.57 14.42 1.51
N ASN A 291 -6.98 15.61 1.62
CA ASN A 291 -7.43 16.82 0.93
C ASN A 291 -6.31 17.45 0.04
N PRO A 292 -5.88 16.75 -1.02
CA PRO A 292 -4.86 17.28 -1.94
C PRO A 292 -5.34 18.50 -2.73
N ALA A 293 -6.66 18.69 -2.91
CA ALA A 293 -7.22 19.81 -3.66
C ALA A 293 -6.97 21.14 -2.94
N GLU A 294 -7.26 21.22 -1.64
CA GLU A 294 -6.94 22.41 -0.85
C GLU A 294 -5.43 22.66 -0.78
N ALA A 295 -4.62 21.59 -0.73
CA ALA A 295 -3.17 21.71 -0.77
C ALA A 295 -2.69 22.37 -2.09
N LEU A 296 -3.25 21.97 -3.25
CA LEU A 296 -2.96 22.60 -4.54
C LEU A 296 -3.27 24.09 -4.54
N ASP A 297 -4.42 24.49 -4.00
CA ASP A 297 -4.83 25.90 -3.95
C ASP A 297 -3.93 26.74 -3.05
N VAL A 298 -3.48 26.18 -1.93
CA VAL A 298 -2.51 26.83 -1.04
C VAL A 298 -1.15 26.96 -1.73
N LEU A 299 -0.67 25.89 -2.39
CA LEU A 299 0.63 25.87 -3.09
C LEU A 299 0.68 26.85 -4.27
N ARG A 300 -0.35 26.85 -5.13
CA ARG A 300 -0.44 27.76 -6.29
C ARG A 300 -0.44 29.23 -5.86
N ARG A 301 -1.15 29.56 -4.77
CA ARG A 301 -1.15 30.92 -4.20
C ARG A 301 0.23 31.33 -3.66
N THR A 302 0.91 30.44 -2.93
CA THR A 302 2.24 30.76 -2.40
C THR A 302 3.29 30.88 -3.51
N LEU A 303 3.27 29.98 -4.50
CA LEU A 303 4.20 30.04 -5.64
C LEU A 303 4.07 31.34 -6.45
N ALA A 304 2.87 31.94 -6.49
CA ALA A 304 2.61 33.21 -7.19
C ALA A 304 3.30 34.44 -6.55
N TYR A 305 3.76 34.36 -5.29
CA TYR A 305 4.55 35.43 -4.68
C TYR A 305 5.97 35.53 -5.27
N ASP A 306 6.49 34.44 -5.82
CA ASP A 306 7.81 34.33 -6.47
C ASP A 306 9.00 34.88 -5.63
N ASP A 307 8.91 34.79 -4.31
CA ASP A 307 9.93 35.31 -3.37
C ASP A 307 10.71 34.22 -2.62
N ALA A 308 10.45 32.95 -2.96
CA ALA A 308 11.15 31.79 -2.43
C ALA A 308 12.53 31.63 -3.09
N SER A 309 13.52 31.22 -2.28
CA SER A 309 14.85 30.81 -2.76
C SER A 309 14.73 29.65 -3.78
N PRO A 310 15.75 29.36 -4.59
CA PRO A 310 15.67 28.28 -5.58
C PRO A 310 15.30 26.93 -4.96
N VAL A 311 15.85 26.60 -3.80
CA VAL A 311 15.56 25.33 -3.12
C VAL A 311 14.18 25.35 -2.46
N ASP A 312 13.76 26.46 -1.84
CA ASP A 312 12.41 26.57 -1.26
C ASP A 312 11.32 26.58 -2.34
N HIS A 313 11.58 27.20 -3.50
CA HIS A 313 10.68 27.16 -4.64
C HIS A 313 10.53 25.72 -5.14
N ALA A 314 11.64 25.01 -5.37
CA ALA A 314 11.60 23.60 -5.75
C ALA A 314 10.93 22.72 -4.68
N TRP A 315 11.06 23.07 -3.39
CA TRP A 315 10.36 22.38 -2.30
C TRP A 315 8.84 22.52 -2.42
N LEU A 316 8.33 23.74 -2.65
CA LEU A 316 6.90 23.98 -2.89
C LEU A 316 6.43 23.32 -4.20
N THR A 317 7.24 23.38 -5.27
CA THR A 317 6.95 22.71 -6.54
C THR A 317 6.91 21.19 -6.40
N MET A 318 7.73 20.61 -5.52
CA MET A 318 7.67 19.17 -5.25
C MET A 318 6.37 18.78 -4.52
N HIS A 319 5.90 19.59 -3.57
CA HIS A 319 4.57 19.41 -2.98
C HIS A 319 3.44 19.57 -4.00
N LEU A 320 3.58 20.53 -4.93
CA LEU A 320 2.64 20.70 -6.05
C LEU A 320 2.61 19.43 -6.91
N ALA A 321 3.78 18.92 -7.30
CA ALA A 321 3.92 17.69 -8.09
C ALA A 321 3.26 16.50 -7.39
N ARG A 322 3.48 16.33 -6.08
CA ARG A 322 2.85 15.29 -5.25
C ARG A 322 1.32 15.39 -5.30
N CYS A 323 0.75 16.58 -5.12
CA CYS A 323 -0.71 16.76 -5.10
C CYS A 323 -1.33 16.62 -6.50
N LEU A 324 -0.65 17.08 -7.55
CA LEU A 324 -1.06 16.89 -8.95
C LEU A 324 -1.08 15.40 -9.31
N ALA A 325 -0.04 14.66 -8.91
CA ALA A 325 0.03 13.22 -9.11
C ALA A 325 -1.11 12.49 -8.40
N ASP A 326 -1.42 12.87 -7.15
CA ASP A 326 -2.45 12.19 -6.38
C ASP A 326 -3.88 12.50 -6.88
N THR A 327 -4.08 13.68 -7.47
CA THR A 327 -5.36 14.11 -8.09
C THR A 327 -5.51 13.72 -9.57
N GLY A 328 -4.54 13.01 -10.16
CA GLY A 328 -4.62 12.52 -11.55
C GLY A 328 -4.11 13.47 -12.64
N GLN A 329 -3.56 14.63 -12.30
CA GLN A 329 -2.92 15.60 -13.22
C GLN A 329 -1.46 15.18 -13.52
N LEU A 330 -1.30 14.02 -14.17
CA LEU A 330 0.02 13.35 -14.26
C LEU A 330 1.07 14.12 -15.08
N ASP A 331 0.68 14.79 -16.16
CA ASP A 331 1.64 15.48 -17.03
C ASP A 331 2.24 16.70 -16.33
N GLU A 332 1.40 17.53 -15.69
CA GLU A 332 1.85 18.67 -14.87
C GLU A 332 2.67 18.20 -13.65
N ALA A 333 2.32 17.05 -13.07
CA ALA A 333 3.09 16.46 -11.98
C ALA A 333 4.51 16.08 -12.42
N ARG A 334 4.67 15.49 -13.61
CA ARG A 334 5.98 15.13 -14.16
C ARG A 334 6.83 16.37 -14.44
N GLU A 335 6.25 17.39 -15.06
CA GLU A 335 6.93 18.66 -15.32
C GLU A 335 7.45 19.30 -14.03
N SER A 336 6.60 19.37 -13.00
CA SER A 336 6.95 19.91 -11.69
C SER A 336 8.06 19.09 -10.99
N ALA A 337 8.02 17.76 -11.11
CA ALA A 337 9.04 16.87 -10.54
C ALA A 337 10.42 17.04 -11.20
N VAL A 338 10.47 17.27 -12.51
CA VAL A 338 11.72 17.54 -13.25
C VAL A 338 12.41 18.80 -12.74
N THR A 339 11.65 19.86 -12.42
CA THR A 339 12.19 21.08 -11.82
C THR A 339 12.95 20.80 -10.52
N ALA A 340 12.41 19.93 -9.65
CA ALA A 340 13.08 19.56 -8.40
C ALA A 340 14.35 18.72 -8.63
N GLN A 341 14.42 17.91 -9.68
CA GLN A 341 15.60 17.10 -10.00
C GLN A 341 16.83 17.95 -10.39
N ALA A 342 16.61 19.12 -11.00
CA ALA A 342 17.67 20.05 -11.39
C ALA A 342 18.50 20.54 -10.18
N LEU A 343 17.96 20.47 -8.96
CA LEU A 343 18.67 20.80 -7.72
C LEU A 343 19.94 19.98 -7.53
N ARG A 344 20.01 18.76 -8.06
CA ARG A 344 21.20 17.90 -7.94
C ARG A 344 22.43 18.53 -8.59
N HIS A 345 22.24 19.32 -9.65
CA HIS A 345 23.33 19.97 -10.36
C HIS A 345 23.61 21.38 -9.83
N THR A 346 22.58 22.09 -9.39
CA THR A 346 22.70 23.49 -8.92
C THR A 346 23.09 23.59 -7.44
N HIS A 347 22.67 22.63 -6.61
CA HIS A 347 22.86 22.61 -5.16
C HIS A 347 23.34 21.21 -4.65
N PRO A 348 24.40 20.62 -5.24
CA PRO A 348 24.84 19.24 -4.91
C PRO A 348 25.26 19.04 -3.45
N GLN A 349 25.55 20.12 -2.72
CA GLN A 349 26.04 20.08 -1.35
C GLN A 349 24.96 20.28 -0.28
N ASP A 350 23.73 20.63 -0.69
CA ASP A 350 22.62 20.82 0.23
C ASP A 350 21.85 19.50 0.39
N PRO A 351 21.86 18.87 1.60
CA PRO A 351 21.24 17.57 1.81
C PRO A 351 19.71 17.62 1.69
N THR A 352 19.09 18.78 1.91
CA THR A 352 17.65 18.92 1.71
C THR A 352 17.32 19.13 0.23
N ALA A 353 18.17 19.82 -0.54
CA ALA A 353 18.03 19.94 -1.99
C ALA A 353 18.15 18.56 -2.67
N LEU A 354 19.10 17.73 -2.23
CA LEU A 354 19.21 16.35 -2.68
C LEU A 354 18.01 15.49 -2.25
N ALA A 355 17.43 15.73 -1.07
CA ALA A 355 16.22 15.04 -0.64
C ALA A 355 15.04 15.32 -1.58
N LEU A 356 14.87 16.59 -1.99
CA LEU A 356 13.84 17.02 -2.93
C LEU A 356 14.06 16.46 -4.33
N ALA A 357 15.32 16.47 -4.82
CA ALA A 357 15.67 15.84 -6.09
C ALA A 357 15.39 14.33 -6.07
N GLY A 358 15.72 13.65 -4.96
CA GLY A 358 15.41 12.24 -4.74
C GLY A 358 13.91 11.95 -4.72
N ALA A 359 13.11 12.79 -4.06
CA ALA A 359 11.65 12.71 -4.06
C ALA A 359 11.08 12.88 -5.48
N GLY A 360 11.60 13.83 -6.25
CA GLY A 360 11.24 14.02 -7.66
C GLY A 360 11.58 12.82 -8.53
N THR A 361 12.74 12.18 -8.33
CA THR A 361 13.07 10.91 -8.99
C THR A 361 12.11 9.78 -8.61
N ASN A 362 11.73 9.71 -7.33
CA ASN A 362 10.80 8.70 -6.84
C ASN A 362 9.41 8.84 -7.50
N LEU A 363 8.89 10.06 -7.52
CA LEU A 363 7.60 10.36 -8.15
C LEU A 363 7.63 10.07 -9.66
N MET A 364 8.68 10.50 -10.37
CA MET A 364 8.82 10.22 -11.80
C MET A 364 8.85 8.72 -12.10
N PHE A 365 9.55 7.94 -11.27
CA PHE A 365 9.59 6.48 -11.40
C PHE A 365 8.20 5.85 -11.22
N GLU A 366 7.43 6.29 -10.22
CA GLU A 366 6.06 5.82 -9.99
C GLU A 366 5.08 6.21 -11.12
N LEU A 367 5.30 7.36 -11.76
CA LEU A 367 4.46 7.85 -12.85
C LEU A 367 4.87 7.33 -14.24
N THR A 368 5.98 6.60 -14.35
CA THR A 368 6.50 6.06 -15.62
C THR A 368 6.04 4.63 -15.80
N ASP A 369 5.61 4.27 -17.01
CA ASP A 369 5.23 2.90 -17.35
C ASP A 369 6.39 1.93 -17.08
N TRP A 370 6.06 0.76 -16.53
CA TRP A 370 7.04 -0.26 -16.10
C TRP A 370 8.08 -0.59 -17.17
N SER A 371 7.71 -0.62 -18.46
CA SER A 371 8.62 -0.92 -19.57
C SER A 371 9.72 0.14 -19.79
N ASN A 372 9.53 1.35 -19.28
CA ASN A 372 10.40 2.51 -19.49
C ASN A 372 11.12 2.96 -18.20
N GLN A 373 11.00 2.19 -17.11
CA GLN A 373 11.58 2.53 -15.82
C GLN A 373 13.10 2.23 -15.76
N ASN A 374 13.91 3.25 -15.50
CA ASN A 374 15.35 3.09 -15.24
C ASN A 374 15.62 2.88 -13.74
N VAL A 375 15.61 1.62 -13.30
CA VAL A 375 15.81 1.25 -11.90
C VAL A 375 17.17 1.69 -11.36
N GLY A 376 18.24 1.56 -12.17
CA GLY A 376 19.60 1.90 -11.74
C GLY A 376 19.74 3.39 -11.41
N GLU A 377 19.28 4.24 -12.32
CA GLU A 377 19.27 5.69 -12.11
C GLU A 377 18.37 6.09 -10.94
N ALA A 378 17.19 5.48 -10.81
CA ALA A 378 16.30 5.73 -9.69
C ALA A 378 16.96 5.41 -8.34
N ILE A 379 17.66 4.28 -8.22
CA ILE A 379 18.37 3.90 -7.00
C ILE A 379 19.51 4.88 -6.68
N THR A 380 20.37 5.19 -7.66
CA THR A 380 21.49 6.12 -7.47
C THR A 380 21.01 7.50 -7.02
N ASN A 381 19.91 7.99 -7.61
CA ASN A 381 19.39 9.32 -7.29
C ASN A 381 18.65 9.38 -5.94
N ARG A 382 18.13 8.25 -5.44
CA ARG A 382 17.51 8.15 -4.10
C ARG A 382 18.54 8.03 -2.98
N ASP A 383 19.77 7.69 -3.30
CA ASP A 383 20.88 7.56 -2.36
C ASP A 383 21.36 8.94 -1.87
N THR A 384 20.75 9.43 -0.78
CA THR A 384 21.00 10.79 -0.24
C THR A 384 21.08 10.76 1.28
N HIS A 385 21.88 11.65 1.88
CA HIS A 385 22.00 11.74 3.34
C HIS A 385 20.65 11.81 4.07
N ALA A 386 19.70 12.60 3.55
CA ALA A 386 18.37 12.72 4.11
C ALA A 386 17.61 11.38 4.12
N SER A 387 17.72 10.59 3.04
CA SER A 387 17.12 9.26 2.94
C SER A 387 17.73 8.28 3.97
N TRP A 388 19.06 8.29 4.15
CA TRP A 388 19.73 7.47 5.16
C TRP A 388 19.32 7.85 6.59
N TRP A 389 19.29 9.15 6.91
CA TRP A 389 18.90 9.62 8.24
C TRP A 389 17.44 9.32 8.57
N ARG A 390 16.53 9.46 7.59
CA ARG A 390 15.13 9.05 7.76
C ARG A 390 15.01 7.53 7.95
N THR A 391 15.76 6.74 7.17
CA THR A 391 15.78 5.28 7.29
C THR A 391 16.32 4.84 8.65
N GLN A 392 17.26 5.59 9.23
CA GLN A 392 17.72 5.36 10.60
C GLN A 392 16.58 5.50 11.62
N ASP A 393 15.74 6.55 11.53
CA ASP A 393 14.59 6.71 12.43
C ASP A 393 13.61 5.54 12.27
N MET A 394 13.29 5.12 11.04
CA MET A 394 12.42 3.96 10.79
C MET A 394 13.02 2.67 11.37
N ALA A 395 14.32 2.43 11.15
CA ALA A 395 15.03 1.26 11.68
C ALA A 395 15.02 1.23 13.22
N SER A 396 15.24 2.38 13.87
CA SER A 396 15.12 2.50 15.33
C SER A 396 13.72 2.16 15.81
N GLY A 397 12.66 2.66 15.14
CA GLY A 397 11.28 2.33 15.50
C GLY A 397 10.95 0.83 15.41
N LEU A 398 11.44 0.16 14.37
CA LEU A 398 11.31 -1.29 14.20
C LEU A 398 12.14 -2.07 15.22
N GLN A 399 13.36 -1.62 15.52
CA GLN A 399 14.20 -2.22 16.56
C GLN A 399 13.53 -2.13 17.93
N TYR A 400 13.03 -0.96 18.33
CA TYR A 400 12.31 -0.81 19.60
C TYR A 400 11.05 -1.69 19.66
N THR A 401 10.35 -1.89 18.53
CA THR A 401 9.23 -2.83 18.45
C THR A 401 9.67 -4.27 18.71
N ALA A 402 10.79 -4.69 18.14
CA ALA A 402 11.36 -6.02 18.36
C ALA A 402 11.79 -6.19 19.83
N ASP A 403 12.46 -5.20 20.41
CA ASP A 403 12.91 -5.20 21.81
C ASP A 403 11.73 -5.28 22.78
N GLU A 404 10.65 -4.52 22.54
CA GLU A 404 9.43 -4.59 23.34
C GLU A 404 8.72 -5.94 23.22
N THR A 405 8.69 -6.51 22.01
CA THR A 405 8.07 -7.82 21.77
C THR A 405 8.88 -8.92 22.46
N PHE A 406 10.21 -8.88 22.37
CA PHE A 406 11.10 -9.78 23.08
C PHE A 406 10.98 -9.63 24.60
N THR A 407 10.87 -8.39 25.11
CA THR A 407 10.66 -8.13 26.52
C THR A 407 9.33 -8.73 26.99
N ARG A 408 8.23 -8.51 26.26
CA ARG A 408 6.93 -9.14 26.56
C ARG A 408 7.00 -10.66 26.56
N TRP A 409 7.74 -11.25 25.62
CA TRP A 409 7.95 -12.69 25.55
C TRP A 409 8.81 -13.23 26.71
N GLY A 410 9.85 -12.49 27.13
CA GLY A 410 10.79 -12.92 28.17
C GLY A 410 10.35 -12.62 29.61
N VAL A 411 9.37 -11.73 29.80
CA VAL A 411 8.84 -11.36 31.12
C VAL A 411 8.13 -12.56 31.77
N ARG A 412 8.64 -12.97 32.94
CA ARG A 412 7.99 -13.98 33.79
C ARG A 412 6.77 -13.36 34.48
N ARG A 413 5.69 -14.15 34.62
CA ARG A 413 4.37 -13.76 35.18
C ARG A 413 4.46 -12.66 36.25
N GLY A 414 3.77 -11.54 36.02
CA GLY A 414 3.52 -10.49 37.03
C GLY A 414 4.47 -9.29 37.05
N ALA A 415 5.44 -9.18 36.13
CA ALA A 415 6.14 -7.93 35.91
C ALA A 415 5.46 -7.14 34.77
N ASP A 416 5.06 -5.90 35.02
CA ASP A 416 4.54 -5.03 33.97
C ASP A 416 5.68 -4.68 33.01
N ALA A 417 5.60 -5.16 31.77
CA ALA A 417 6.49 -4.71 30.70
C ALA A 417 6.16 -3.24 30.44
N ARG A 418 7.09 -2.34 30.78
CA ARG A 418 6.93 -0.90 30.54
C ARG A 418 6.83 -0.67 29.03
N VAL A 419 5.65 -0.26 28.56
CA VAL A 419 5.44 0.11 27.15
C VAL A 419 6.15 1.44 26.89
N SER A 420 7.06 1.46 25.91
CA SER A 420 7.79 2.67 25.54
C SER A 420 7.02 3.41 24.44
N GLY A 421 6.99 4.74 24.49
CA GLY A 421 6.50 5.56 23.37
C GLY A 421 7.47 5.63 22.19
N GLN A 422 8.69 5.09 22.35
CA GLN A 422 9.78 5.22 21.39
C GLN A 422 9.49 4.60 20.02
N PRO A 423 8.91 3.38 19.88
CA PRO A 423 8.61 2.82 18.56
C PRO A 423 7.70 3.74 17.74
N TRP A 424 6.63 4.25 18.37
CA TRP A 424 5.67 5.14 17.72
C TRP A 424 6.32 6.47 17.34
N ASN A 425 7.07 7.09 18.26
CA ASN A 425 7.75 8.35 18.01
C ASN A 425 8.71 8.26 16.81
N HIS A 426 9.53 7.22 16.73
CA HIS A 426 10.48 7.03 15.64
C HIS A 426 9.81 6.80 14.27
N LEU A 427 8.76 5.97 14.23
CA LEU A 427 7.99 5.74 13.00
C LEU A 427 7.23 7.00 12.56
N ARG A 428 6.64 7.74 13.51
CA ARG A 428 5.97 9.02 13.22
C ARG A 428 6.97 10.06 12.74
N ALA A 429 8.15 10.14 13.34
CA ALA A 429 9.23 11.03 12.88
C ALA A 429 9.63 10.74 11.43
N ALA A 430 9.82 9.47 11.07
CA ALA A 430 10.12 9.08 9.69
C ALA A 430 9.01 9.52 8.71
N SER A 431 7.74 9.39 9.10
CA SER A 431 6.60 9.84 8.28
C SER A 431 6.53 11.36 8.14
N LEU A 432 6.79 12.12 9.21
CA LEU A 432 6.79 13.58 9.17
C LEU A 432 7.92 14.13 8.30
N ILE A 433 9.12 13.55 8.40
CA ILE A 433 10.28 13.93 7.57
C ILE A 433 9.99 13.65 6.09
N ALA A 434 9.47 12.47 5.75
CA ALA A 434 9.10 12.15 4.37
C ALA A 434 7.97 13.05 3.86
N GLY A 435 6.95 13.27 4.69
CA GLY A 435 5.81 14.13 4.40
C GLY A 435 6.26 15.57 4.11
N ALA A 436 7.13 16.13 4.95
CA ALA A 436 7.70 17.46 4.77
C ALA A 436 8.53 17.56 3.49
N ALA A 437 9.28 16.52 3.11
CA ALA A 437 10.07 16.48 1.88
C ALA A 437 9.25 16.23 0.59
N ALA A 438 7.92 16.04 0.71
CA ALA A 438 7.05 15.60 -0.39
C ALA A 438 7.49 14.26 -1.03
N ASP A 439 8.25 13.43 -0.32
CA ASP A 439 8.65 12.08 -0.76
C ASP A 439 7.46 11.12 -0.53
N HIS A 440 6.59 11.04 -1.54
CA HIS A 440 5.30 10.39 -1.43
C HIS A 440 5.41 8.90 -1.07
N ALA A 441 6.28 8.14 -1.76
CA ALA A 441 6.44 6.71 -1.47
C ALA A 441 7.04 6.46 -0.08
N ALA A 442 8.03 7.25 0.34
CA ALA A 442 8.62 7.09 1.66
C ALA A 442 7.64 7.46 2.78
N TRP A 443 6.80 8.47 2.56
CA TRP A 443 5.73 8.83 3.47
C TRP A 443 4.71 7.70 3.59
N ARG A 444 4.19 7.17 2.47
CA ARG A 444 3.26 6.02 2.46
C ARG A 444 3.83 4.83 3.24
N LEU A 445 5.09 4.47 2.95
CA LEU A 445 5.76 3.36 3.61
C LEU A 445 5.86 3.55 5.13
N SER A 446 6.40 4.69 5.57
CA SER A 446 6.64 4.95 7.00
C SER A 446 5.33 5.16 7.78
N PHE A 447 4.33 5.80 7.17
CA PHE A 447 3.00 5.98 7.76
C PHE A 447 2.24 4.65 7.88
N ALA A 448 2.35 3.76 6.88
CA ALA A 448 1.80 2.40 6.97
C ALA A 448 2.49 1.57 8.06
N GLN A 449 3.80 1.69 8.26
CA GLN A 449 4.50 0.99 9.36
C GLN A 449 4.03 1.47 10.74
N LEU A 450 3.80 2.78 10.90
CA LEU A 450 3.20 3.34 12.11
C LEU A 450 1.81 2.75 12.38
N ALA A 451 0.97 2.65 11.34
CA ALA A 451 -0.36 2.08 11.42
C ALA A 451 -0.33 0.58 11.78
N LYS A 452 0.53 -0.22 11.12
CA LYS A 452 0.74 -1.65 11.43
C LYS A 452 1.18 -1.86 12.88
N ARG A 453 2.09 -1.01 13.37
CA ARG A 453 2.55 -1.06 14.77
C ARG A 453 1.44 -0.71 15.75
N THR A 454 0.55 0.21 15.40
CA THR A 454 -0.62 0.58 16.22
C THR A 454 -1.61 -0.58 16.28
N ALA A 455 -1.94 -1.15 15.11
CA ALA A 455 -2.86 -2.27 14.98
C ALA A 455 -2.42 -3.54 15.72
N THR A 456 -1.12 -3.80 15.82
CA THR A 456 -0.56 -5.04 16.39
C THR A 456 -0.36 -5.00 17.91
N VAL A 457 -0.55 -3.87 18.57
CA VAL A 457 -0.39 -3.78 20.03
C VAL A 457 -1.61 -3.28 20.78
N SER A 458 -2.57 -2.69 20.08
CA SER A 458 -3.77 -2.16 20.69
C SER A 458 -4.92 -3.14 20.53
N THR A 459 -5.79 -3.20 21.53
CA THR A 459 -7.09 -3.85 21.47
C THR A 459 -8.23 -2.82 21.56
N ASP A 460 -7.89 -1.54 21.67
CA ASP A 460 -8.84 -0.43 21.79
C ASP A 460 -9.39 -0.06 20.41
N ALA A 461 -10.72 0.07 20.32
CA ALA A 461 -11.43 0.27 19.06
C ALA A 461 -11.03 1.58 18.34
N GLU A 462 -10.83 2.67 19.09
CA GLU A 462 -10.46 3.97 18.51
C GLU A 462 -9.03 3.94 17.94
N HIS A 463 -8.08 3.33 18.66
CA HIS A 463 -6.73 3.14 18.12
C HIS A 463 -6.70 2.23 16.88
N LEU A 464 -7.53 1.19 16.85
CA LEU A 464 -7.62 0.28 15.70
C LEU A 464 -8.28 0.96 14.50
N ARG A 465 -9.33 1.77 14.74
CA ARG A 465 -9.93 2.65 13.73
C ARG A 465 -8.89 3.61 13.15
N ALA A 466 -8.16 4.33 14.00
CA ALA A 466 -7.10 5.24 13.57
C ALA A 466 -6.01 4.51 12.75
N ALA A 467 -5.70 3.27 13.10
CA ALA A 467 -4.76 2.44 12.32
C ALA A 467 -5.34 2.08 10.93
N LEU A 468 -6.61 1.70 10.83
CA LEU A 468 -7.26 1.43 9.53
C LEU A 468 -7.34 2.70 8.66
N GLU A 469 -7.71 3.83 9.25
CA GLU A 469 -7.72 5.14 8.57
C GLU A 469 -6.31 5.50 8.05
N ALA A 470 -5.27 5.28 8.85
CA ALA A 470 -3.89 5.53 8.43
C ALA A 470 -3.41 4.57 7.33
N LEU A 471 -3.79 3.29 7.36
CA LEU A 471 -3.50 2.34 6.27
C LEU A 471 -4.20 2.73 4.97
N HIS A 472 -5.45 3.17 5.06
CA HIS A 472 -6.20 3.69 3.91
C HIS A 472 -5.56 4.96 3.33
N THR A 473 -5.22 5.94 4.18
CA THR A 473 -4.54 7.17 3.76
C THR A 473 -3.16 6.89 3.14
N ALA A 474 -2.43 5.88 3.63
CA ALA A 474 -1.17 5.44 3.03
C ALA A 474 -1.35 4.64 1.73
N GLY A 475 -2.57 4.22 1.38
CA GLY A 475 -2.84 3.37 0.23
C GLY A 475 -2.24 1.97 0.35
N ASP A 476 -2.19 1.39 1.56
CA ASP A 476 -1.63 0.04 1.81
C ASP A 476 -2.73 -1.04 1.71
N VAL A 477 -2.98 -1.46 0.48
CA VAL A 477 -4.04 -2.43 0.13
C VAL A 477 -3.81 -3.79 0.81
N ASP A 478 -2.56 -4.28 0.81
CA ASP A 478 -2.25 -5.62 1.34
C ASP A 478 -2.38 -5.67 2.86
N ALA A 479 -2.05 -4.57 3.56
CA ALA A 479 -2.31 -4.47 4.98
C ALA A 479 -3.81 -4.47 5.30
N ILE A 480 -4.64 -3.79 4.50
CA ILE A 480 -6.10 -3.77 4.68
C ILE A 480 -6.70 -5.17 4.47
N LYS A 481 -6.26 -5.90 3.43
CA LYS A 481 -6.65 -7.29 3.17
C LYS A 481 -6.42 -8.23 4.34
N LEU A 482 -5.41 -7.95 5.16
CA LEU A 482 -5.10 -8.74 6.35
C LEU A 482 -5.83 -8.21 7.59
N ALA A 483 -5.82 -6.90 7.81
CA ALA A 483 -6.32 -6.27 9.02
C ALA A 483 -7.85 -6.35 9.14
N VAL A 484 -8.59 -6.06 8.06
CA VAL A 484 -10.05 -5.99 8.12
C VAL A 484 -10.68 -7.36 8.45
N PRO A 485 -10.37 -8.45 7.73
CA PRO A 485 -10.91 -9.76 8.08
C PRO A 485 -10.51 -10.22 9.49
N HIS A 486 -9.26 -9.94 9.90
CA HIS A 486 -8.78 -10.29 11.24
C HIS A 486 -9.59 -9.58 12.34
N LEU A 487 -9.82 -8.28 12.20
CA LEU A 487 -10.62 -7.49 13.16
C LEU A 487 -12.09 -7.90 13.14
N LEU A 488 -12.64 -8.27 11.97
CA LEU A 488 -13.99 -8.84 11.92
C LEU A 488 -14.08 -10.20 12.58
N ASP A 489 -13.03 -11.03 12.53
CA ASP A 489 -13.04 -12.35 13.16
C ASP A 489 -12.84 -12.30 14.67
N VAL A 490 -12.00 -11.39 15.17
CA VAL A 490 -11.59 -11.30 16.58
C VAL A 490 -12.30 -10.19 17.37
N GLY A 491 -12.75 -9.14 16.69
CA GLY A 491 -13.22 -7.90 17.31
C GLY A 491 -12.09 -6.89 17.60
N PRO A 492 -12.41 -5.61 17.84
CA PRO A 492 -13.75 -5.01 17.81
C PRO A 492 -14.23 -4.73 16.38
N THR A 493 -15.49 -5.10 16.09
CA THR A 493 -16.08 -4.91 14.75
C THR A 493 -16.42 -3.45 14.44
N SER A 494 -16.64 -2.63 15.47
CA SER A 494 -16.90 -1.19 15.37
C SER A 494 -15.77 -0.44 14.66
N ALA A 495 -14.51 -0.80 14.92
CA ALA A 495 -13.36 -0.18 14.26
C ALA A 495 -13.44 -0.31 12.73
N VAL A 496 -13.84 -1.47 12.22
CA VAL A 496 -14.02 -1.71 10.78
C VAL A 496 -15.26 -0.97 10.28
N LYS A 497 -16.39 -1.12 10.97
CA LYS A 497 -17.66 -0.49 10.58
C LYS A 497 -17.54 1.03 10.48
N ASP A 498 -17.05 1.68 11.53
CA ASP A 498 -16.99 3.14 11.61
C ASP A 498 -16.00 3.70 10.56
N THR A 499 -14.89 2.99 10.31
CA THR A 499 -13.95 3.37 9.23
C THR A 499 -14.61 3.26 7.85
N ALA A 500 -15.33 2.17 7.60
CA ALA A 500 -16.00 1.91 6.32
C ALA A 500 -17.18 2.88 6.08
N GLU A 501 -17.96 3.19 7.12
CA GLU A 501 -19.09 4.14 7.03
C GLU A 501 -18.64 5.59 6.82
N ALA A 502 -17.51 5.97 7.43
CA ALA A 502 -16.91 7.29 7.25
C ALA A 502 -16.22 7.49 5.88
N LEU A 503 -16.01 6.42 5.12
CA LEU A 503 -15.32 6.50 3.83
C LEU A 503 -16.23 7.11 2.76
N ASP A 504 -15.69 8.04 1.97
CA ASP A 504 -16.38 8.65 0.83
C ASP A 504 -15.59 8.40 -0.46
N LEU A 505 -16.15 7.53 -1.31
CA LEU A 505 -15.55 7.17 -2.59
C LEU A 505 -15.59 8.31 -3.62
N SER A 506 -16.37 9.37 -3.40
CA SER A 506 -16.44 10.52 -4.33
C SER A 506 -15.22 11.45 -4.25
N VAL A 507 -14.45 11.36 -3.17
CA VAL A 507 -13.27 12.22 -2.90
C VAL A 507 -11.95 11.44 -2.80
N VAL A 508 -11.93 10.17 -3.24
CA VAL A 508 -10.71 9.35 -3.25
C VAL A 508 -9.66 9.88 -4.21
N THR A 509 -8.40 9.57 -3.91
CA THR A 509 -7.24 9.95 -4.72
C THR A 509 -6.64 8.72 -5.40
N ARG A 510 -5.63 8.91 -6.26
CA ARG A 510 -4.89 7.79 -6.87
C ARG A 510 -4.23 6.89 -5.84
N THR A 511 -3.85 7.43 -4.69
CA THR A 511 -3.26 6.67 -3.59
C THR A 511 -4.30 5.92 -2.78
N THR A 512 -5.44 6.55 -2.46
CA THR A 512 -6.39 5.99 -1.51
C THR A 512 -7.45 5.08 -2.13
N LEU A 513 -7.72 5.19 -3.43
CA LEU A 513 -8.80 4.48 -4.12
C LEU A 513 -8.79 2.97 -3.85
N ASP A 514 -7.72 2.27 -4.22
CA ASP A 514 -7.70 0.80 -4.16
C ASP A 514 -7.78 0.33 -2.69
N ALA A 515 -7.16 1.06 -1.77
CA ALA A 515 -7.20 0.75 -0.34
C ALA A 515 -8.61 0.96 0.24
N GLY A 516 -9.31 2.02 -0.19
CA GLY A 516 -10.67 2.32 0.24
C GLY A 516 -11.70 1.31 -0.31
N VAL A 517 -11.57 0.94 -1.58
CA VAL A 517 -12.39 -0.11 -2.19
C VAL A 517 -12.16 -1.45 -1.48
N GLU A 518 -10.91 -1.78 -1.16
CA GLU A 518 -10.58 -3.03 -0.45
C GLU A 518 -11.14 -3.07 0.98
N LEU A 519 -11.09 -1.94 1.69
CA LEU A 519 -11.68 -1.79 3.02
C LEU A 519 -13.18 -2.11 2.97
N LEU A 520 -13.89 -1.59 1.96
CA LEU A 520 -15.32 -1.82 1.78
C LEU A 520 -15.64 -3.25 1.34
N ILE A 521 -14.84 -3.86 0.47
CA ILE A 521 -14.99 -5.27 0.06
C ILE A 521 -14.93 -6.18 1.28
N HIS A 522 -13.89 -6.04 2.11
CA HIS A 522 -13.73 -6.90 3.28
C HIS A 522 -14.61 -6.49 4.47
N GLY A 523 -15.04 -5.22 4.53
CA GLY A 523 -15.95 -4.68 5.55
C GLY A 523 -17.44 -4.85 5.23
N ALA A 524 -17.81 -5.38 4.06
CA ALA A 524 -19.18 -5.39 3.54
C ALA A 524 -20.21 -6.06 4.48
N ASP A 525 -19.78 -6.99 5.32
CA ASP A 525 -20.67 -7.70 6.25
C ASP A 525 -21.13 -6.84 7.44
N VAL A 526 -20.46 -5.72 7.74
CA VAL A 526 -20.78 -4.87 8.91
C VAL A 526 -21.28 -3.47 8.58
N ILE A 527 -21.29 -3.08 7.30
CA ILE A 527 -21.77 -1.76 6.86
C ILE A 527 -23.31 -1.68 6.88
N SER A 528 -23.83 -0.46 6.98
CA SER A 528 -25.26 -0.19 6.81
C SER A 528 -25.74 -0.33 5.36
N GLU A 529 -27.05 -0.55 5.20
CA GLU A 529 -27.73 -0.55 3.89
C GLU A 529 -27.46 0.74 3.11
N SER A 530 -27.48 1.89 3.78
CA SER A 530 -27.22 3.19 3.16
C SER A 530 -25.79 3.31 2.61
N THR A 531 -24.80 2.72 3.28
CA THR A 531 -23.42 2.70 2.81
C THR A 531 -23.26 1.75 1.63
N ALA A 532 -23.88 0.57 1.68
CA ALA A 532 -23.89 -0.38 0.57
C ALA A 532 -24.50 0.24 -0.70
N ASP A 533 -25.64 0.91 -0.56
CA ASP A 533 -26.32 1.63 -1.65
C ASP A 533 -25.41 2.69 -2.27
N ARG A 534 -24.81 3.56 -1.45
CA ARG A 534 -23.88 4.60 -1.92
C ARG A 534 -22.67 4.01 -2.66
N CYS A 535 -22.14 2.88 -2.21
CA CYS A 535 -21.00 2.22 -2.86
C CYS A 535 -21.38 1.68 -4.25
N ILE A 536 -22.55 1.04 -4.37
CA ILE A 536 -23.04 0.51 -5.65
C ILE A 536 -23.35 1.64 -6.60
N GLU A 537 -24.03 2.70 -6.14
CA GLU A 537 -24.37 3.85 -6.99
C GLU A 537 -23.11 4.52 -7.55
N TRP A 538 -22.10 4.73 -6.71
CA TRP A 538 -20.80 5.23 -7.14
C TRP A 538 -20.13 4.29 -8.17
N ALA A 539 -20.14 2.98 -7.92
CA ALA A 539 -19.52 2.01 -8.82
C ALA A 539 -20.22 1.98 -10.20
N LEU A 540 -21.55 2.03 -10.22
CA LEU A 540 -22.35 2.03 -11.44
C LEU A 540 -22.17 3.32 -12.26
N ASP A 541 -21.91 4.47 -11.62
CA ASP A 541 -21.63 5.74 -12.29
C ASP A 541 -20.23 5.74 -12.94
N ILE A 542 -19.26 5.07 -12.32
CA ILE A 542 -17.86 5.07 -12.79
C ILE A 542 -17.57 4.02 -13.86
N LEU A 543 -18.09 2.79 -13.71
CA LEU A 543 -17.73 1.66 -14.56
C LEU A 543 -17.90 1.88 -16.09
N PRO A 544 -18.88 2.65 -16.58
CA PRO A 544 -19.05 2.89 -18.02
C PRO A 544 -17.88 3.62 -18.69
N ASP A 545 -17.28 4.59 -18.00
CA ASP A 545 -16.11 5.35 -18.49
C ASP A 545 -15.24 5.79 -17.31
N PRO A 546 -14.45 4.87 -16.71
CA PRO A 546 -13.74 5.14 -15.46
C PRO A 546 -12.72 6.26 -15.58
N VAL A 547 -12.07 6.40 -16.74
CA VAL A 547 -11.06 7.43 -16.98
C VAL A 547 -11.69 8.81 -16.99
N ARG A 548 -12.82 8.97 -17.69
CA ARG A 548 -13.52 10.25 -17.77
C ARG A 548 -14.22 10.61 -16.46
N ALA A 549 -14.94 9.66 -15.85
CA ALA A 549 -15.71 9.88 -14.63
C ALA A 549 -14.81 10.25 -13.44
N SER A 550 -13.63 9.66 -13.35
CA SER A 550 -12.69 9.88 -12.24
C SER A 550 -11.63 10.96 -12.50
N GLY A 551 -11.65 11.65 -13.64
CA GLY A 551 -10.61 12.62 -13.98
C GLY A 551 -9.20 12.03 -14.07
N ARG A 552 -9.06 10.80 -14.60
CA ARG A 552 -7.81 10.01 -14.71
C ARG A 552 -7.24 9.45 -13.41
N ILE A 553 -8.01 9.46 -12.31
CA ILE A 553 -7.64 8.73 -11.09
C ILE A 553 -7.66 7.22 -11.38
N ILE A 554 -8.73 6.74 -12.01
CA ILE A 554 -8.89 5.36 -12.44
C ILE A 554 -8.42 5.24 -13.90
N SER A 555 -7.23 4.71 -14.09
CA SER A 555 -6.64 4.53 -15.42
C SER A 555 -6.11 3.12 -15.69
N ASN A 556 -6.21 2.22 -14.71
CA ASN A 556 -5.65 0.89 -14.79
C ASN A 556 -6.72 -0.19 -14.64
N TYR A 557 -6.45 -1.34 -15.23
CA TYR A 557 -7.31 -2.50 -15.24
C TYR A 557 -7.61 -3.06 -13.84
N HIS A 558 -6.61 -3.07 -12.94
CA HIS A 558 -6.74 -3.65 -11.61
C HIS A 558 -7.75 -2.88 -10.74
N SER A 559 -7.77 -1.55 -10.80
CA SER A 559 -8.73 -0.71 -10.07
C SER A 559 -10.15 -0.94 -10.60
N VAL A 560 -10.34 -1.04 -11.93
CA VAL A 560 -11.66 -1.33 -12.53
C VAL A 560 -12.18 -2.70 -12.07
N ARG A 561 -11.32 -3.72 -12.05
CA ARG A 561 -11.67 -5.04 -11.50
C ARG A 561 -12.16 -4.95 -10.06
N ARG A 562 -11.42 -4.25 -9.18
CA ARG A 562 -11.80 -4.12 -7.76
C ARG A 562 -13.15 -3.42 -7.58
N ILE A 563 -13.50 -2.48 -8.45
CA ILE A 563 -14.82 -1.82 -8.41
C ILE A 563 -15.95 -2.80 -8.71
N ARG A 564 -15.76 -3.78 -9.60
CA ARG A 564 -16.74 -4.85 -9.81
C ARG A 564 -16.79 -5.82 -8.62
N GLU A 565 -15.65 -6.14 -8.03
CA GLU A 565 -15.56 -6.95 -6.80
C GLU A 565 -16.27 -6.26 -5.62
N LEU A 566 -16.21 -4.92 -5.54
CA LEU A 566 -16.95 -4.12 -4.57
C LEU A 566 -18.46 -4.33 -4.69
N ILE A 567 -19.01 -4.24 -5.91
CA ILE A 567 -20.44 -4.50 -6.15
C ILE A 567 -20.79 -5.90 -5.63
N ALA A 568 -20.02 -6.92 -6.01
CA ALA A 568 -20.29 -8.29 -5.58
C ALA A 568 -20.31 -8.41 -4.05
N ALA A 569 -19.38 -7.75 -3.34
CA ALA A 569 -19.26 -7.81 -1.89
C ALA A 569 -20.42 -7.11 -1.15
N VAL A 570 -20.86 -5.94 -1.62
CA VAL A 570 -21.83 -5.10 -0.88
C VAL A 570 -23.29 -5.32 -1.28
N VAL A 571 -23.56 -5.92 -2.46
CA VAL A 571 -24.93 -6.25 -2.92
C VAL A 571 -25.78 -6.98 -1.87
N PRO A 572 -25.27 -7.96 -1.09
CA PRO A 572 -26.06 -8.63 -0.05
C PRO A 572 -26.58 -7.70 1.05
N ALA A 573 -25.97 -6.54 1.25
CA ALA A 573 -26.35 -5.54 2.25
C ALA A 573 -27.16 -4.37 1.66
N ALA A 574 -27.35 -4.33 0.34
CA ALA A 574 -27.98 -3.21 -0.36
C ALA A 574 -29.52 -3.28 -0.32
N SER A 575 -30.17 -2.13 -0.53
CA SER A 575 -31.63 -2.08 -0.61
C SER A 575 -32.13 -2.73 -1.90
N HIS A 576 -33.39 -3.20 -1.90
CA HIS A 576 -34.01 -3.79 -3.09
C HIS A 576 -33.92 -2.86 -4.31
N THR A 577 -34.12 -1.55 -4.13
CA THR A 577 -34.03 -0.56 -5.21
C THR A 577 -32.66 -0.54 -5.87
N THR A 578 -31.59 -0.67 -5.09
CA THR A 578 -30.22 -0.67 -5.62
C THR A 578 -29.87 -2.00 -6.28
N VAL A 579 -30.30 -3.12 -5.70
CA VAL A 579 -30.17 -4.45 -6.32
C VAL A 579 -30.83 -4.46 -7.70
N ASP A 580 -31.95 -3.75 -7.88
CA ASP A 580 -32.62 -3.63 -9.18
C ASP A 580 -31.75 -2.93 -10.23
N LYS A 581 -30.98 -1.92 -9.83
CA LYS A 581 -30.01 -1.25 -10.71
C LYS A 581 -28.89 -2.21 -11.12
N VAL A 582 -28.38 -3.02 -10.19
CA VAL A 582 -27.36 -4.05 -10.48
C VAL A 582 -27.88 -5.11 -11.44
N VAL A 583 -29.09 -5.64 -11.22
CA VAL A 583 -29.71 -6.59 -12.15
C VAL A 583 -29.91 -5.97 -13.52
N SER A 584 -30.33 -4.69 -13.58
CA SER A 584 -30.50 -3.97 -14.84
C SER A 584 -29.17 -3.81 -15.58
N MET A 585 -28.08 -3.53 -14.87
CA MET A 585 -26.73 -3.50 -15.44
C MET A 585 -26.36 -4.85 -16.06
N ILE A 586 -26.57 -5.97 -15.36
CA ILE A 586 -26.27 -7.32 -15.87
C ILE A 586 -27.08 -7.64 -17.12
N VAL A 587 -28.38 -7.35 -17.10
CA VAL A 587 -29.29 -7.62 -18.24
C VAL A 587 -28.97 -6.73 -19.45
N ALA A 588 -28.51 -5.51 -19.22
CA ALA A 588 -28.15 -4.56 -20.27
C ALA A 588 -26.70 -4.66 -20.75
N ALA A 589 -25.85 -5.41 -20.03
CA ALA A 589 -24.45 -5.60 -20.41
C ALA A 589 -24.34 -6.14 -21.83
N THR A 590 -23.44 -5.54 -22.61
CA THR A 590 -23.01 -6.08 -23.91
C THR A 590 -22.40 -7.46 -23.71
N GLU A 591 -22.12 -8.15 -24.82
CA GLU A 591 -21.42 -9.44 -24.78
C GLU A 591 -20.13 -9.34 -23.95
N VAL A 592 -19.99 -10.25 -22.99
CA VAL A 592 -18.85 -10.33 -22.06
C VAL A 592 -17.96 -11.48 -22.50
N ASP A 593 -16.96 -11.17 -23.33
CA ASP A 593 -16.03 -12.15 -23.91
C ASP A 593 -14.74 -12.31 -23.07
N ASP A 594 -14.26 -11.23 -22.46
CA ASP A 594 -13.08 -11.22 -21.59
C ASP A 594 -13.26 -12.10 -20.34
N GLN A 595 -12.30 -13.00 -20.11
CA GLN A 595 -12.33 -13.98 -19.03
C GLN A 595 -12.44 -13.34 -17.63
N SER A 596 -11.70 -12.26 -17.37
CA SER A 596 -11.68 -11.67 -16.04
C SER A 596 -12.94 -10.85 -15.79
N VAL A 597 -13.41 -10.13 -16.82
CA VAL A 597 -14.69 -9.41 -16.72
C VAL A 597 -15.83 -10.41 -16.48
N ALA A 598 -15.83 -11.55 -17.20
CA ALA A 598 -16.79 -12.64 -16.98
C ALA A 598 -16.72 -13.19 -15.54
N HIS A 599 -15.52 -13.43 -15.03
CA HIS A 599 -15.30 -13.87 -13.64
C HIS A 599 -15.88 -12.89 -12.61
N GLU A 600 -15.70 -11.59 -12.82
CA GLU A 600 -16.23 -10.54 -11.95
C GLU A 600 -17.77 -10.48 -12.01
N TYR A 601 -18.36 -10.54 -13.20
CA TYR A 601 -19.83 -10.60 -13.35
C TYR A 601 -20.43 -11.87 -12.74
N ALA A 602 -19.77 -13.02 -12.88
CA ALA A 602 -20.20 -14.26 -12.26
C ALA A 602 -20.30 -14.12 -10.72
N LYS A 603 -19.31 -13.49 -10.08
CA LYS A 603 -19.36 -13.16 -8.65
C LYS A 603 -20.51 -12.23 -8.28
N ILE A 604 -20.80 -11.21 -9.09
CA ILE A 604 -21.94 -10.30 -8.86
C ILE A 604 -23.26 -11.06 -8.97
N ILE A 605 -23.43 -11.91 -9.99
CA ILE A 605 -24.65 -12.72 -10.19
C ILE A 605 -24.88 -13.63 -8.97
N GLN A 606 -23.81 -14.28 -8.50
CA GLN A 606 -23.85 -15.20 -7.35
C GLN A 606 -24.10 -14.50 -6.01
N SER A 607 -23.77 -13.21 -5.88
CA SER A 607 -24.00 -12.46 -4.64
C SER A 607 -25.39 -11.85 -4.53
N ILE A 608 -26.16 -11.79 -5.62
CA ILE A 608 -27.54 -11.30 -5.60
C ILE A 608 -28.44 -12.28 -4.80
N PRO A 609 -29.19 -11.79 -3.79
CA PRO A 609 -30.10 -12.63 -3.01
C PRO A 609 -31.12 -13.39 -3.88
N ASP A 610 -31.42 -14.63 -3.50
CA ASP A 610 -32.30 -15.53 -4.28
C ASP A 610 -33.73 -14.98 -4.49
N ASP A 611 -34.23 -14.19 -3.54
CA ASP A 611 -35.53 -13.52 -3.56
C ASP A 611 -35.55 -12.27 -4.46
N ALA A 612 -34.38 -11.68 -4.77
CA ALA A 612 -34.27 -10.59 -5.72
C ALA A 612 -34.47 -11.03 -7.18
N TRP A 613 -34.38 -12.33 -7.49
CA TRP A 613 -34.63 -12.90 -8.81
C TRP A 613 -36.12 -13.13 -9.08
N THR A 614 -36.85 -12.04 -9.31
CA THR A 614 -38.29 -12.07 -9.65
C THR A 614 -38.56 -12.66 -11.05
N PRO A 615 -39.77 -13.20 -11.34
CA PRO A 615 -40.08 -13.78 -12.64
C PRO A 615 -39.79 -12.88 -13.86
N PRO A 616 -40.06 -11.56 -13.83
CA PRO A 616 -39.68 -10.66 -14.92
C PRO A 616 -38.16 -10.57 -15.15
N ARG A 617 -37.35 -10.60 -14.09
CA ARG A 617 -35.88 -10.55 -14.18
C ARG A 617 -35.31 -11.83 -14.74
N ILE A 618 -35.86 -12.97 -14.31
CA ILE A 618 -35.53 -14.29 -14.84
C ILE A 618 -35.82 -14.35 -16.35
N ALA A 619 -36.98 -13.85 -16.79
CA ALA A 619 -37.33 -13.80 -18.21
C ALA A 619 -36.36 -12.89 -19.01
N ALA A 620 -35.97 -11.75 -18.45
CA ALA A 620 -35.01 -10.83 -19.07
C ALA A 620 -33.61 -11.45 -19.17
N LEU A 621 -33.14 -12.11 -18.11
CA LEU A 621 -31.85 -12.81 -18.09
C LEU A 621 -31.81 -13.98 -19.08
N SER A 622 -32.89 -14.78 -19.13
CA SER A 622 -33.06 -15.86 -20.12
C SER A 622 -33.05 -15.32 -21.57
N SER A 623 -33.76 -14.22 -21.82
CA SER A 623 -33.78 -13.57 -23.14
C SER A 623 -32.42 -13.01 -23.52
N ARG A 624 -31.62 -12.53 -22.56
CA ARG A 624 -30.23 -12.13 -22.79
C ARG A 624 -29.36 -13.34 -23.13
N SER A 625 -29.41 -14.41 -22.34
CA SER A 625 -28.55 -15.60 -22.52
C SER A 625 -28.72 -16.27 -23.88
N LEU A 626 -29.90 -16.15 -24.51
CA LEU A 626 -30.17 -16.71 -25.84
C LEU A 626 -29.60 -15.85 -26.99
N ARG A 627 -29.20 -14.60 -26.71
CA ARG A 627 -28.77 -13.62 -27.72
C ARG A 627 -27.27 -13.30 -27.66
N SER A 628 -26.58 -13.65 -26.58
CA SER A 628 -25.14 -13.40 -26.41
C SER A 628 -24.33 -14.70 -26.52
N SER A 629 -23.08 -14.60 -26.98
CA SER A 629 -22.09 -15.66 -26.88
C SER A 629 -21.05 -15.29 -25.80
N ASP A 630 -21.55 -15.04 -24.59
CA ASP A 630 -20.70 -14.68 -23.45
C ASP A 630 -19.68 -15.79 -23.12
N ASN A 631 -18.61 -15.38 -22.47
CA ASN A 631 -17.63 -16.28 -21.87
C ASN A 631 -18.30 -17.32 -20.95
N PHE A 632 -17.66 -18.49 -20.80
CA PHE A 632 -18.23 -19.61 -20.06
C PHE A 632 -18.51 -19.28 -18.60
N GLU A 633 -17.66 -18.52 -17.87
CA GLU A 633 -17.91 -18.25 -16.45
C GLU A 633 -19.17 -17.40 -16.22
N PHE A 634 -19.40 -16.41 -17.09
CA PHE A 634 -20.62 -15.63 -17.06
C PHE A 634 -21.84 -16.52 -17.36
N THR A 635 -21.71 -17.35 -18.40
CA THR A 635 -22.78 -18.24 -18.86
C THR A 635 -23.17 -19.24 -17.77
N GLU A 636 -22.20 -19.86 -17.10
CA GLU A 636 -22.42 -20.80 -15.99
C GLU A 636 -23.16 -20.13 -14.82
N ALA A 637 -22.76 -18.91 -14.41
CA ALA A 637 -23.45 -18.19 -13.35
C ALA A 637 -24.91 -17.85 -13.71
N VAL A 638 -25.17 -17.51 -14.98
CA VAL A 638 -26.55 -17.31 -15.46
C VAL A 638 -27.33 -18.63 -15.49
N ILE A 639 -26.71 -19.72 -15.93
CA ILE A 639 -27.33 -21.04 -15.94
C ILE A 639 -27.70 -21.46 -14.52
N GLU A 640 -26.85 -21.24 -13.52
CA GLU A 640 -27.13 -21.54 -12.11
C GLU A 640 -28.41 -20.83 -11.62
N VAL A 641 -28.56 -19.54 -11.93
CA VAL A 641 -29.76 -18.77 -11.58
C VAL A 641 -31.02 -19.31 -12.28
N LEU A 642 -30.89 -19.72 -13.55
CA LEU A 642 -32.03 -20.16 -14.37
C LEU A 642 -32.41 -21.63 -14.12
N ALA A 643 -31.45 -22.53 -13.92
CA ALA A 643 -31.65 -23.97 -13.75
C ALA A 643 -32.42 -24.33 -12.48
N SER A 644 -32.32 -23.49 -11.44
CA SER A 644 -33.14 -23.62 -10.22
C SER A 644 -34.63 -23.32 -10.44
N ARG A 645 -35.00 -22.75 -11.60
CA ARG A 645 -36.34 -22.19 -11.89
C ARG A 645 -36.91 -22.61 -13.27
N ASP A 646 -36.15 -23.35 -14.10
CA ASP A 646 -36.51 -23.83 -15.44
C ASP A 646 -36.22 -25.34 -15.60
N ALA A 647 -37.27 -26.13 -15.82
CA ALA A 647 -37.20 -27.60 -15.90
C ALA A 647 -36.52 -28.11 -17.19
N ASP A 648 -36.64 -27.38 -18.31
CA ASP A 648 -36.06 -27.81 -19.58
C ASP A 648 -34.54 -27.63 -19.55
N ARG A 649 -34.06 -26.52 -18.95
CA ARG A 649 -32.63 -26.28 -18.71
C ARG A 649 -32.04 -27.28 -17.72
N ARG A 650 -32.77 -27.61 -16.66
CA ARG A 650 -32.36 -28.65 -15.69
C ARG A 650 -32.19 -30.02 -16.37
N THR A 651 -32.99 -30.32 -17.39
CA THR A 651 -32.87 -31.56 -18.18
C THR A 651 -31.61 -31.57 -19.05
N ASN A 652 -31.25 -30.44 -19.68
CA ASN A 652 -30.03 -30.34 -20.50
C ASN A 652 -28.74 -30.50 -19.68
N LEU A 653 -28.73 -30.07 -18.41
CA LEU A 653 -27.59 -30.27 -17.51
C LEU A 653 -27.31 -31.75 -17.24
N LEU A 654 -28.32 -32.61 -17.25
CA LEU A 654 -28.16 -34.03 -16.93
C LEU A 654 -27.20 -34.77 -17.88
N SER A 655 -27.16 -34.40 -19.17
CA SER A 655 -26.21 -35.02 -20.11
C SER A 655 -24.77 -34.58 -19.85
N GLN A 656 -24.54 -33.30 -19.55
CA GLN A 656 -23.21 -32.78 -19.22
C GLN A 656 -22.69 -33.35 -17.89
N ILE A 657 -23.58 -33.48 -16.89
CA ILE A 657 -23.26 -34.13 -15.61
C ILE A 657 -22.88 -35.59 -15.84
N ALA A 658 -23.60 -36.32 -16.70
CA ALA A 658 -23.27 -37.71 -17.03
C ALA A 658 -21.89 -37.84 -17.72
N GLU A 659 -21.43 -36.81 -18.43
CA GLU A 659 -20.10 -36.74 -19.06
C GLU A 659 -18.99 -36.31 -18.09
N GLY A 660 -19.32 -35.95 -16.84
CA GLY A 660 -18.37 -35.58 -15.79
C GLY A 660 -18.12 -34.09 -15.61
N ASP A 661 -18.98 -33.24 -16.15
CA ASP A 661 -18.89 -31.78 -15.96
C ASP A 661 -19.31 -31.39 -14.52
N LEU A 662 -18.33 -30.96 -13.73
CA LEU A 662 -18.54 -30.53 -12.34
C LEU A 662 -19.16 -29.13 -12.24
N GLY A 663 -19.01 -28.27 -13.26
CA GLY A 663 -19.69 -26.98 -13.33
C GLY A 663 -21.20 -27.17 -13.52
N ALA A 664 -21.57 -28.05 -14.46
CA ALA A 664 -22.96 -28.43 -14.67
C ALA A 664 -23.61 -29.05 -13.42
N LEU A 665 -22.85 -29.86 -12.66
CA LEU A 665 -23.30 -30.41 -11.38
C LEU A 665 -23.55 -29.31 -10.34
N GLN A 666 -22.66 -28.33 -10.24
CA GLN A 666 -22.83 -27.19 -9.35
C GLN A 666 -24.08 -26.38 -9.72
N ALA A 667 -24.28 -26.08 -11.02
CA ALA A 667 -25.46 -25.37 -11.50
C ALA A 667 -26.78 -26.15 -11.32
N TYR A 668 -26.74 -27.48 -11.34
CA TYR A 668 -27.89 -28.33 -11.05
C TYR A 668 -28.30 -28.29 -9.57
N GLY A 669 -27.34 -28.06 -8.67
CA GLY A 669 -27.59 -27.92 -7.24
C GLY A 669 -27.72 -29.26 -6.51
N ASP A 670 -28.94 -29.64 -6.11
CA ASP A 670 -29.14 -30.77 -5.21
C ASP A 670 -28.89 -32.13 -5.88
N VAL A 671 -27.84 -32.83 -5.42
CA VAL A 671 -27.47 -34.16 -5.91
C VAL A 671 -28.58 -35.20 -5.70
N ARG A 672 -29.49 -35.01 -4.75
CA ARG A 672 -30.60 -35.94 -4.46
C ARG A 672 -31.63 -36.00 -5.59
N ASP A 673 -31.69 -34.95 -6.41
CA ASP A 673 -32.60 -34.87 -7.55
C ASP A 673 -32.03 -35.53 -8.81
N LEU A 674 -30.82 -36.10 -8.75
CA LEU A 674 -30.20 -36.75 -9.91
C LEU A 674 -30.86 -38.10 -10.22
N PRO A 675 -31.21 -38.38 -11.49
CA PRO A 675 -31.64 -39.70 -11.92
C PRO A 675 -30.54 -40.75 -11.74
N ALA A 676 -30.92 -41.99 -11.41
CA ALA A 676 -29.98 -43.10 -11.17
C ALA A 676 -28.96 -43.29 -12.30
N HIS A 677 -29.39 -43.24 -13.57
CA HIS A 677 -28.49 -43.41 -14.72
C HIS A 677 -27.42 -42.30 -14.84
N THR A 678 -27.77 -41.06 -14.46
CA THR A 678 -26.84 -39.92 -14.43
C THR A 678 -25.84 -40.08 -13.29
N VAL A 679 -26.31 -40.55 -12.13
CA VAL A 679 -25.46 -40.85 -10.97
C VAL A 679 -24.44 -41.95 -11.31
N ASP A 680 -24.88 -43.05 -11.92
CA ASP A 680 -24.00 -44.14 -12.36
C ASP A 680 -22.91 -43.62 -13.32
N SER A 681 -23.30 -42.86 -14.33
CA SER A 681 -22.38 -42.32 -15.34
C SER A 681 -21.35 -41.38 -14.70
N LEU A 682 -21.80 -40.43 -13.87
CA LEU A 682 -20.92 -39.49 -13.17
C LEU A 682 -20.00 -40.21 -12.18
N ALA A 683 -20.51 -41.16 -11.40
CA ALA A 683 -19.71 -41.93 -10.45
C ALA A 683 -18.59 -42.69 -11.17
N SER A 684 -18.87 -43.33 -12.32
CA SER A 684 -17.86 -43.96 -13.15
C SER A 684 -16.80 -42.99 -13.66
N VAL A 685 -17.20 -41.81 -14.18
CA VAL A 685 -16.24 -40.80 -14.68
C VAL A 685 -15.34 -40.27 -13.56
N LEU A 686 -15.90 -40.02 -12.37
CA LEU A 686 -15.13 -39.56 -11.21
C LEU A 686 -14.17 -40.64 -10.71
N ASP A 687 -14.60 -41.91 -10.67
CA ASP A 687 -13.78 -43.06 -10.31
C ASP A 687 -12.56 -43.18 -11.26
N GLU A 688 -12.77 -43.11 -12.57
CA GLU A 688 -11.69 -43.09 -13.57
C GLU A 688 -10.75 -41.90 -13.42
N ARG A 689 -11.27 -40.71 -13.08
CA ARG A 689 -10.47 -39.51 -12.86
C ARG A 689 -9.58 -39.66 -11.61
N ILE A 690 -10.10 -40.27 -10.54
CA ILE A 690 -9.33 -40.57 -9.32
C ILE A 690 -8.24 -41.62 -9.62
N GLY A 691 -8.57 -42.69 -10.37
CA GLY A 691 -7.60 -43.69 -10.78
C GLY A 691 -6.43 -43.11 -11.61
N ARG A 692 -6.73 -42.17 -12.53
CA ARG A 692 -5.69 -41.41 -13.25
C ARG A 692 -4.84 -40.56 -12.32
N GLN A 693 -5.48 -39.85 -11.38
CA GLN A 693 -4.77 -39.04 -10.38
C GLN A 693 -3.82 -39.90 -9.52
N ILE A 694 -4.25 -41.07 -9.06
CA ILE A 694 -3.41 -42.02 -8.32
C ILE A 694 -2.21 -42.46 -9.17
N THR A 695 -2.42 -42.73 -10.46
CA THR A 695 -1.34 -43.09 -11.39
C THR A 695 -0.31 -41.97 -11.52
N GLU A 696 -0.74 -40.71 -11.62
CA GLU A 696 0.14 -39.55 -11.66
C GLU A 696 0.93 -39.38 -10.35
N LEU A 697 0.26 -39.51 -9.20
CA LEU A 697 0.89 -39.42 -7.89
C LEU A 697 2.00 -40.47 -7.71
N ASN A 698 1.77 -41.69 -8.19
CA ASN A 698 2.76 -42.77 -8.18
C ASN A 698 3.98 -42.48 -9.07
N GLN A 699 3.85 -41.59 -10.05
CA GLN A 699 4.95 -41.10 -10.90
C GLN A 699 5.62 -39.85 -10.32
N GLY A 700 5.27 -39.43 -9.10
CA GLY A 700 5.75 -38.19 -8.49
C GLY A 700 5.20 -36.94 -9.15
N ARG A 701 4.10 -37.05 -9.91
CA ARG A 701 3.40 -35.91 -10.54
C ARG A 701 2.19 -35.53 -9.69
N GLY A 702 2.06 -34.24 -9.41
CA GLY A 702 0.87 -33.68 -8.78
C GLY A 702 0.18 -32.73 -9.74
N THR A 703 -1.13 -32.88 -9.90
CA THR A 703 -1.99 -31.94 -10.65
C THR A 703 -2.50 -30.86 -9.70
N PHE A 704 -2.40 -29.59 -10.13
CA PHE A 704 -2.96 -28.42 -9.44
C PHE A 704 -4.11 -27.88 -10.30
N GLY A 705 -5.28 -27.66 -9.68
CA GLY A 705 -6.46 -27.13 -10.37
C GLY A 705 -7.53 -28.18 -10.69
N ASP A 706 -8.77 -27.69 -10.75
CA ASP A 706 -10.07 -28.38 -10.86
C ASP A 706 -10.64 -28.97 -9.56
N GLY A 707 -11.97 -28.95 -9.45
CA GLY A 707 -12.74 -29.43 -8.31
C GLY A 707 -12.36 -30.85 -7.88
N SER A 708 -12.51 -31.16 -6.59
CA SER A 708 -12.11 -32.46 -6.05
C SER A 708 -13.03 -33.57 -6.54
N ALA A 709 -12.57 -34.37 -7.51
CA ALA A 709 -13.28 -35.54 -8.00
C ALA A 709 -13.63 -36.50 -6.85
N ALA A 710 -12.65 -36.79 -5.98
CA ALA A 710 -12.86 -37.64 -4.79
C ALA A 710 -13.81 -37.02 -3.76
N GLY A 711 -13.73 -35.71 -3.50
CA GLY A 711 -14.70 -35.04 -2.61
C GLY A 711 -16.13 -35.10 -3.15
N THR A 712 -16.29 -34.93 -4.46
CA THR A 712 -17.59 -35.02 -5.16
C THR A 712 -18.13 -36.44 -5.16
N LEU A 713 -17.28 -37.44 -5.39
CA LEU A 713 -17.67 -38.85 -5.35
C LEU A 713 -18.12 -39.27 -3.95
N ILE A 714 -17.46 -38.79 -2.89
CA ILE A 714 -17.91 -39.01 -1.50
C ILE A 714 -19.31 -38.44 -1.29
N LEU A 715 -19.57 -37.21 -1.74
CA LEU A 715 -20.90 -36.60 -1.66
C LEU A 715 -21.95 -37.48 -2.37
N LEU A 716 -21.69 -37.90 -3.60
CA LEU A 716 -22.59 -38.77 -4.37
C LEU A 716 -22.84 -40.10 -3.68
N ASN A 717 -21.77 -40.80 -3.26
CA ASN A 717 -21.85 -42.08 -2.59
C ASN A 717 -22.72 -42.03 -1.32
N THR A 718 -22.66 -40.92 -0.58
CA THR A 718 -23.42 -40.76 0.68
C THR A 718 -24.91 -40.48 0.48
N TRP A 719 -25.31 -39.93 -0.67
CA TRP A 719 -26.71 -39.67 -1.00
C TRP A 719 -27.33 -40.71 -1.94
N HIS A 720 -26.51 -41.46 -2.68
CA HIS A 720 -26.91 -42.53 -3.60
C HIS A 720 -26.19 -43.85 -3.27
N PRO A 721 -26.49 -44.48 -2.12
CA PRO A 721 -25.73 -45.63 -1.62
C PRO A 721 -25.81 -46.88 -2.51
N THR A 722 -26.85 -47.01 -3.35
CA THR A 722 -27.01 -48.13 -4.29
C THR A 722 -26.07 -48.04 -5.51
N HIS A 723 -25.49 -46.87 -5.76
CA HIS A 723 -24.62 -46.57 -6.90
C HIS A 723 -23.20 -46.16 -6.44
N ALA A 724 -22.85 -46.44 -5.19
CA ALA A 724 -21.67 -45.88 -4.54
C ALA A 724 -20.35 -46.60 -4.92
N HIS A 725 -19.32 -45.83 -5.25
CA HIS A 725 -17.97 -46.34 -5.58
C HIS A 725 -16.94 -45.89 -4.53
N TRP A 726 -16.51 -46.80 -3.64
CA TRP A 726 -15.59 -46.47 -2.53
C TRP A 726 -14.14 -46.88 -2.75
N THR A 727 -13.87 -47.80 -3.68
CA THR A 727 -12.55 -48.43 -3.85
C THR A 727 -11.44 -47.43 -4.16
N GLU A 728 -11.63 -46.54 -5.15
CA GLU A 728 -10.60 -45.57 -5.53
C GLU A 728 -10.39 -44.48 -4.47
N ILE A 729 -11.42 -44.15 -3.68
CA ILE A 729 -11.29 -43.26 -2.52
C ILE A 729 -10.35 -43.90 -1.48
N GLU A 730 -10.53 -45.18 -1.18
CA GLU A 730 -9.67 -45.92 -0.26
C GLU A 730 -8.23 -46.01 -0.76
N GLN A 731 -8.02 -46.14 -2.07
CA GLN A 731 -6.68 -46.12 -2.65
C GLN A 731 -6.06 -44.73 -2.59
N LEU A 732 -6.81 -43.68 -2.92
CA LEU A 732 -6.30 -42.30 -2.88
C LEU A 732 -5.80 -41.93 -1.48
N LEU A 733 -6.52 -42.31 -0.42
CA LEU A 733 -6.14 -42.04 0.98
C LEU A 733 -4.79 -42.68 1.38
N LYS A 734 -4.30 -43.68 0.65
CA LYS A 734 -2.97 -44.29 0.90
C LYS A 734 -1.81 -43.47 0.31
N HIS A 735 -2.09 -42.54 -0.60
CA HIS A 735 -1.08 -41.79 -1.35
C HIS A 735 -0.83 -40.41 -0.72
N TYR A 736 -0.14 -40.39 0.43
CA TYR A 736 0.16 -39.17 1.19
C TYR A 736 1.66 -38.85 1.34
N GLN A 737 2.54 -39.72 0.85
CA GLN A 737 4.00 -39.62 1.04
C GLN A 737 4.64 -38.48 0.23
N VAL A 738 4.11 -38.16 -0.96
CA VAL A 738 4.71 -37.15 -1.85
C VAL A 738 3.92 -35.84 -1.87
N PHE A 739 2.59 -35.93 -2.00
CA PHE A 739 1.68 -34.79 -1.98
C PHE A 739 0.51 -35.09 -1.04
N THR A 740 0.03 -34.08 -0.33
CA THR A 740 -1.11 -34.21 0.61
C THR A 740 -2.31 -33.33 0.25
N HIS A 741 -2.12 -32.31 -0.59
CA HIS A 741 -3.15 -31.32 -0.92
C HIS A 741 -4.45 -31.95 -1.47
N GLN A 742 -4.31 -32.98 -2.32
CA GLN A 742 -5.44 -33.69 -2.92
C GLN A 742 -6.33 -34.41 -1.90
N LEU A 743 -5.83 -34.69 -0.69
CA LEU A 743 -6.58 -35.39 0.36
C LEU A 743 -7.44 -34.45 1.19
N LYS A 744 -7.21 -33.13 1.14
CA LYS A 744 -7.93 -32.15 1.97
C LYS A 744 -9.44 -32.18 1.73
N ALA A 745 -9.87 -32.01 0.47
CA ALA A 745 -11.30 -31.99 0.14
C ALA A 745 -12.01 -33.33 0.41
N PRO A 746 -11.43 -34.50 0.07
CA PRO A 746 -12.00 -35.80 0.46
C PRO A 746 -12.16 -35.98 1.97
N LEU A 747 -11.15 -35.63 2.77
CA LEU A 747 -11.24 -35.73 4.24
C LEU A 747 -12.34 -34.82 4.80
N GLN A 748 -12.47 -33.60 4.26
CA GLN A 748 -13.55 -32.70 4.63
C GLN A 748 -14.93 -33.22 4.23
N ALA A 749 -15.06 -33.86 3.07
CA ALA A 749 -16.30 -34.49 2.62
C ALA A 749 -16.69 -35.67 3.52
N LEU A 750 -15.73 -36.56 3.86
CA LEU A 750 -15.94 -37.65 4.82
C LEU A 750 -16.45 -37.14 6.17
N ARG A 751 -15.84 -36.07 6.69
CA ARG A 751 -16.28 -35.42 7.93
C ARG A 751 -17.72 -34.88 7.82
N ARG A 752 -18.04 -34.13 6.75
CA ARG A 752 -19.37 -33.50 6.58
C ARG A 752 -20.49 -34.53 6.44
N HIS A 753 -20.21 -35.66 5.81
CA HIS A 753 -21.21 -36.68 5.48
C HIS A 753 -21.09 -37.97 6.31
N ALA A 754 -20.32 -37.95 7.40
CA ALA A 754 -19.99 -39.13 8.20
C ALA A 754 -21.18 -40.00 8.60
N GLY A 755 -22.31 -39.38 9.00
CA GLY A 755 -23.53 -40.11 9.41
C GLY A 755 -24.22 -40.90 8.29
N ARG A 756 -23.76 -40.78 7.04
CA ARG A 756 -24.28 -41.52 5.87
C ARG A 756 -23.26 -42.48 5.26
N VAL A 757 -22.04 -42.54 5.81
CA VAL A 757 -21.01 -43.47 5.32
C VAL A 757 -21.33 -44.89 5.82
N PRO A 758 -21.35 -45.92 4.94
CA PRO A 758 -21.63 -47.29 5.36
C PRO A 758 -20.63 -47.84 6.39
N ALA A 759 -21.10 -48.66 7.33
CA ALA A 759 -20.27 -49.18 8.43
C ALA A 759 -19.09 -50.05 7.95
N ASP A 760 -19.25 -50.79 6.85
CA ASP A 760 -18.18 -51.58 6.23
C ASP A 760 -17.08 -50.67 5.64
N VAL A 761 -17.46 -49.54 5.05
CA VAL A 761 -16.53 -48.52 4.55
C VAL A 761 -15.80 -47.87 5.71
N ILE A 762 -16.52 -47.50 6.79
CA ILE A 762 -15.92 -46.93 8.01
C ILE A 762 -14.83 -47.86 8.55
N GLY A 763 -15.10 -49.18 8.64
CA GLY A 763 -14.12 -50.16 9.08
C GLY A 763 -12.85 -50.21 8.22
N ARG A 764 -12.95 -49.99 6.90
CA ARG A 764 -11.81 -49.98 5.97
C ARG A 764 -11.01 -48.69 6.00
N ILE A 765 -11.65 -47.52 6.14
CA ILE A 765 -10.98 -46.22 6.13
C ILE A 765 -10.42 -45.81 7.49
N THR A 766 -10.97 -46.30 8.61
CA THR A 766 -10.55 -45.95 9.98
C THR A 766 -9.03 -46.12 10.19
N PRO A 767 -8.40 -47.27 9.83
CA PRO A 767 -6.95 -47.42 9.94
C PRO A 767 -6.18 -46.43 9.08
N LEU A 768 -6.67 -46.13 7.87
CA LEU A 768 -6.04 -45.17 6.94
C LEU A 768 -6.05 -43.76 7.53
N LEU A 769 -7.19 -43.33 8.07
CA LEU A 769 -7.33 -42.02 8.72
C LEU A 769 -6.42 -41.92 9.95
N LYS A 770 -6.27 -43.01 10.71
CA LYS A 770 -5.35 -43.06 11.86
C LYS A 770 -3.89 -42.88 11.42
N THR A 771 -3.47 -43.55 10.34
CA THR A 771 -2.15 -43.34 9.74
C THR A 771 -1.97 -41.92 9.23
N LEU A 772 -2.95 -41.36 8.51
CA LEU A 772 -2.85 -39.98 8.01
C LEU A 772 -2.74 -38.96 9.14
N MET A 773 -3.50 -39.13 10.22
CA MET A 773 -3.45 -38.26 11.40
C MET A 773 -2.06 -38.23 12.06
N THR A 774 -1.34 -39.35 12.07
CA THR A 774 -0.06 -39.48 12.79
C THR A 774 1.16 -39.25 11.89
N GLU A 775 1.11 -39.68 10.63
CA GLU A 775 2.27 -39.80 9.74
C GLU A 775 2.29 -38.79 8.59
N ALA A 776 1.16 -38.16 8.21
CA ALA A 776 1.10 -37.25 7.06
C ALA A 776 1.69 -35.86 7.35
N LYS A 777 3.00 -35.80 7.61
CA LYS A 777 3.74 -34.55 7.85
C LYS A 777 4.12 -33.87 6.53
N PRO A 778 4.12 -32.52 6.46
CA PRO A 778 4.63 -31.82 5.29
C PRO A 778 6.14 -32.07 5.13
N GLU A 779 6.57 -32.68 4.03
CA GLU A 779 7.98 -33.07 3.85
C GLU A 779 8.90 -31.97 3.31
N HIS A 780 8.39 -30.95 2.60
CA HIS A 780 9.30 -29.98 1.96
C HIS A 780 9.78 -28.89 2.93
N ARG A 781 11.02 -29.02 3.44
CA ARG A 781 11.66 -28.07 4.36
C ARG A 781 11.70 -26.60 3.90
N PHE A 782 11.60 -26.34 2.58
CA PHE A 782 11.70 -24.98 2.02
C PHE A 782 10.41 -24.40 1.44
N PHE A 783 9.42 -25.24 1.08
CA PHE A 783 8.19 -24.79 0.41
C PHE A 783 6.94 -25.12 1.25
N GLY A 784 7.11 -25.87 2.36
CA GLY A 784 6.01 -26.41 3.13
C GLY A 784 5.20 -27.45 2.35
N GLY A 785 4.06 -27.84 2.93
CA GLY A 785 3.06 -28.71 2.32
C GLY A 785 1.75 -28.57 3.09
N THR A 786 0.65 -29.04 2.54
CA THR A 786 -0.65 -28.96 3.23
C THR A 786 -0.66 -29.97 4.39
N ASP A 787 -0.73 -29.48 5.63
CA ASP A 787 -0.91 -30.36 6.78
C ASP A 787 -2.37 -30.82 6.86
N ILE A 788 -2.59 -32.10 6.62
CA ILE A 788 -3.92 -32.74 6.60
C ILE A 788 -4.20 -33.54 7.88
N ARG A 789 -3.31 -33.53 8.87
CA ARG A 789 -3.46 -34.35 10.08
C ARG A 789 -4.70 -33.94 10.89
N SER A 790 -5.01 -32.64 10.92
CA SER A 790 -6.22 -32.10 11.54
C SER A 790 -7.49 -32.47 10.77
N ASP A 791 -7.47 -32.45 9.44
CA ASP A 791 -8.59 -32.91 8.59
C ASP A 791 -8.84 -34.42 8.80
N ALA A 792 -7.78 -35.23 8.83
CA ALA A 792 -7.86 -36.67 9.09
C ALA A 792 -8.37 -37.00 10.49
N ALA A 793 -7.86 -36.31 11.53
CA ALA A 793 -8.34 -36.43 12.90
C ALA A 793 -9.83 -36.07 13.02
N SER A 794 -10.24 -34.99 12.36
CA SER A 794 -11.63 -34.54 12.37
C SER A 794 -12.56 -35.53 11.66
N ALA A 795 -12.14 -36.09 10.53
CA ALA A 795 -12.90 -37.13 9.83
C ALA A 795 -13.01 -38.40 10.68
N LEU A 796 -11.90 -38.86 11.24
CA LEU A 796 -11.83 -40.05 12.11
C LEU A 796 -12.74 -39.90 13.32
N GLY A 797 -12.64 -38.78 14.04
CA GLY A 797 -13.40 -38.58 15.28
C GLY A 797 -14.91 -38.47 15.09
N VAL A 798 -15.41 -38.16 13.89
CA VAL A 798 -16.86 -38.17 13.59
C VAL A 798 -17.31 -39.53 13.03
N LEU A 799 -16.46 -40.23 12.27
CA LEU A 799 -16.77 -41.55 11.70
C LEU A 799 -16.69 -42.68 12.74
N ASP A 800 -15.67 -42.65 13.59
CA ASP A 800 -15.47 -43.57 14.71
C ASP A 800 -14.89 -42.82 15.93
N PRO A 801 -15.76 -42.22 16.76
CA PRO A 801 -15.34 -41.45 17.94
C PRO A 801 -14.49 -42.23 18.94
N ASN A 802 -14.59 -43.57 18.95
CA ASN A 802 -13.88 -44.44 19.89
C ASN A 802 -12.51 -44.88 19.36
N ALA A 803 -12.17 -44.59 18.09
CA ALA A 803 -10.90 -44.98 17.49
C ALA A 803 -9.69 -44.16 17.98
N LEU A 804 -9.94 -42.96 18.51
CA LEU A 804 -8.88 -42.09 19.07
C LEU A 804 -8.58 -42.42 20.52
N GLU A 805 -7.32 -42.71 20.80
CA GLU A 805 -6.81 -42.87 22.16
C GLU A 805 -6.58 -41.51 22.84
N ASP A 806 -6.66 -41.47 24.18
CA ASP A 806 -6.47 -40.21 24.93
C ASP A 806 -5.11 -39.54 24.65
N ARG A 807 -4.05 -40.34 24.45
CA ARG A 807 -2.72 -39.83 24.09
C ARG A 807 -2.73 -39.08 22.76
N GLU A 808 -3.48 -39.57 21.78
CA GLU A 808 -3.60 -38.97 20.45
C GLU A 808 -4.41 -37.68 20.52
N LEU A 809 -5.49 -37.69 21.31
CA LEU A 809 -6.29 -36.51 21.57
C LEU A 809 -5.49 -35.41 22.28
N TRP A 810 -4.67 -35.75 23.28
CA TRP A 810 -3.80 -34.78 23.94
C TRP A 810 -2.75 -34.19 23.00
N ALA A 811 -2.23 -34.98 22.06
CA ALA A 811 -1.31 -34.49 21.04
C ALA A 811 -1.98 -33.47 20.11
N LEU A 812 -3.25 -33.68 19.74
CA LEU A 812 -4.03 -32.71 18.97
C LEU A 812 -4.29 -31.43 19.77
N MET A 813 -4.65 -31.55 21.06
CA MET A 813 -4.89 -30.41 21.95
C MET A 813 -3.63 -29.57 22.22
N ALA A 814 -2.45 -30.17 22.15
CA ALA A 814 -1.17 -29.48 22.26
C ALA A 814 -0.63 -28.95 20.91
N GLY A 815 -1.34 -29.21 19.82
CA GLY A 815 -0.94 -28.89 18.46
C GLY A 815 -1.20 -27.44 18.04
N ASP A 816 -1.11 -27.20 16.73
CA ASP A 816 -1.48 -25.92 16.11
C ASP A 816 -3.00 -25.66 16.19
N PRO A 817 -3.48 -24.44 15.87
CA PRO A 817 -4.91 -24.11 15.95
C PRO A 817 -5.84 -25.06 15.17
N ASN A 818 -5.43 -25.60 14.03
CA ASN A 818 -6.24 -26.54 13.26
C ASN A 818 -6.34 -27.89 13.99
N GLN A 819 -5.25 -28.35 14.60
CA GLN A 819 -5.24 -29.57 15.41
C GLN A 819 -6.09 -29.41 16.68
N ARG A 820 -6.02 -28.24 17.34
CA ARG A 820 -6.88 -27.95 18.50
C ARG A 820 -8.36 -27.85 18.11
N ALA A 821 -8.68 -27.24 16.98
CA ALA A 821 -10.03 -27.23 16.43
C ALA A 821 -10.53 -28.66 16.11
N ALA A 822 -9.68 -29.51 15.54
CA ALA A 822 -9.99 -30.93 15.32
C ALA A 822 -10.26 -31.66 16.65
N ALA A 823 -9.43 -31.43 17.67
CA ALA A 823 -9.65 -31.99 19.01
C ALA A 823 -11.00 -31.56 19.60
N ALA A 824 -11.42 -30.30 19.41
CA ALA A 824 -12.73 -29.82 19.86
C ALA A 824 -13.89 -30.58 19.19
N LEU A 825 -13.77 -30.88 17.88
CA LEU A 825 -14.74 -31.69 17.15
C LEU A 825 -14.82 -33.11 17.69
N VAL A 826 -13.68 -33.77 17.95
CA VAL A 826 -13.64 -35.13 18.50
C VAL A 826 -14.22 -35.16 19.91
N VAL A 827 -13.84 -34.21 20.77
CA VAL A 827 -14.37 -34.08 22.14
C VAL A 827 -15.89 -33.90 22.11
N ALA A 828 -16.42 -33.13 21.16
CA ALA A 828 -17.85 -32.89 21.04
C ALA A 828 -18.68 -34.13 20.63
N GLN A 829 -18.03 -35.21 20.13
CA GLN A 829 -18.72 -36.49 19.86
C GLN A 829 -18.83 -37.38 21.11
N LYS A 830 -18.09 -37.08 22.19
CA LYS A 830 -18.22 -37.77 23.47
C LYS A 830 -19.48 -37.31 24.20
N GLU A 831 -19.88 -38.04 25.25
CA GLU A 831 -21.05 -37.69 26.06
C GLU A 831 -20.95 -36.25 26.60
N PRO A 832 -22.00 -35.41 26.47
CA PRO A 832 -21.92 -33.98 26.81
C PRO A 832 -21.38 -33.68 28.21
N GLY A 833 -21.74 -34.50 29.21
CA GLY A 833 -21.24 -34.34 30.59
C GLY A 833 -19.72 -34.49 30.71
N ALA A 834 -19.13 -35.45 29.98
CA ALA A 834 -17.69 -35.68 29.97
C ALA A 834 -16.93 -34.66 29.12
N ALA A 835 -17.55 -34.16 28.05
CA ALA A 835 -16.95 -33.22 27.10
C ALA A 835 -16.99 -31.75 27.55
N MET A 836 -17.99 -31.36 28.35
CA MET A 836 -18.29 -29.95 28.66
C MET A 836 -17.11 -29.17 29.25
N HIS A 837 -16.39 -29.75 30.23
CA HIS A 837 -15.27 -29.05 30.88
C HIS A 837 -14.11 -28.80 29.92
N THR A 838 -13.81 -29.78 29.06
CA THR A 838 -12.76 -29.65 28.03
C THR A 838 -13.15 -28.58 27.01
N LEU A 839 -14.39 -28.62 26.51
CA LEU A 839 -14.89 -27.60 25.58
C LEU A 839 -14.93 -26.21 26.21
N ALA A 840 -15.25 -26.09 27.50
CA ALA A 840 -15.23 -24.81 28.21
C ALA A 840 -13.83 -24.19 28.28
N VAL A 841 -12.78 -25.01 28.45
CA VAL A 841 -11.39 -24.53 28.38
C VAL A 841 -11.05 -24.10 26.96
N MET A 842 -11.39 -24.91 25.96
CA MET A 842 -11.10 -24.62 24.54
C MET A 842 -11.90 -23.42 23.99
N ALA A 843 -13.05 -23.12 24.58
CA ALA A 843 -13.83 -21.93 24.27
C ALA A 843 -13.10 -20.62 24.56
N HIS A 844 -12.02 -20.67 25.37
CA HIS A 844 -11.16 -19.54 25.71
C HIS A 844 -9.77 -19.66 25.07
N ASP A 845 -9.64 -20.44 23.98
CA ASP A 845 -8.40 -20.54 23.22
C ASP A 845 -7.97 -19.17 22.67
N ALA A 846 -6.66 -18.94 22.58
CA ALA A 846 -6.11 -17.71 22.01
C ALA A 846 -6.51 -17.54 20.54
N ASP A 847 -6.67 -18.64 19.80
CA ASP A 847 -7.04 -18.62 18.40
C ASP A 847 -8.58 -18.53 18.21
N PRO A 848 -9.09 -17.53 17.47
CA PRO A 848 -10.53 -17.33 17.26
C PRO A 848 -11.21 -18.50 16.54
N TRP A 849 -10.49 -19.21 15.66
CA TRP A 849 -11.04 -20.34 14.93
C TRP A 849 -11.41 -21.50 15.87
N VAL A 850 -10.56 -21.78 16.87
CA VAL A 850 -10.84 -22.83 17.87
C VAL A 850 -12.08 -22.46 18.67
N ARG A 851 -12.19 -21.20 19.13
CA ARG A 851 -13.37 -20.71 19.86
C ARG A 851 -14.65 -20.86 19.03
N ALA A 852 -14.59 -20.50 17.74
CA ALA A 852 -15.72 -20.59 16.83
C ALA A 852 -16.15 -22.04 16.53
N VAL A 853 -15.19 -22.97 16.40
CA VAL A 853 -15.47 -24.40 16.26
C VAL A 853 -16.14 -24.96 17.51
N VAL A 854 -15.66 -24.61 18.71
CA VAL A 854 -16.30 -24.98 19.97
C VAL A 854 -17.74 -24.44 20.03
N ALA A 855 -17.95 -23.17 19.67
CA ALA A 855 -19.28 -22.57 19.63
C ALA A 855 -20.22 -23.29 18.65
N ASN A 856 -19.74 -23.70 17.47
CA ASN A 856 -20.51 -24.52 16.53
C ASN A 856 -20.90 -25.87 17.13
N CYS A 857 -19.98 -26.56 17.81
CA CYS A 857 -20.27 -27.84 18.48
C CYS A 857 -21.37 -27.69 19.54
N LEU A 858 -21.26 -26.66 20.39
CA LEU A 858 -22.26 -26.39 21.44
C LEU A 858 -23.62 -26.04 20.81
N ALA A 859 -23.64 -25.23 19.75
CA ALA A 859 -24.87 -24.90 19.02
C ALA A 859 -25.52 -26.16 18.41
N ARG A 860 -24.74 -27.08 17.85
CA ARG A 860 -25.23 -28.36 17.31
C ARG A 860 -25.83 -29.28 18.38
N TRP A 861 -25.28 -29.31 19.60
CA TRP A 861 -25.90 -30.05 20.72
C TRP A 861 -27.29 -29.50 21.07
N ILE A 862 -27.42 -28.17 21.12
CA ILE A 862 -28.70 -27.50 21.38
C ILE A 862 -29.71 -27.81 20.27
N VAL A 863 -29.29 -27.71 19.01
CA VAL A 863 -30.09 -28.06 17.83
C VAL A 863 -30.56 -29.53 17.86
N ALA A 864 -29.70 -30.46 18.28
CA ALA A 864 -30.01 -31.89 18.35
C ALA A 864 -30.90 -32.27 19.55
N GLY A 865 -31.34 -31.31 20.39
CA GLY A 865 -32.12 -31.59 21.58
C GLY A 865 -31.32 -32.28 22.69
N GLN A 866 -29.98 -32.29 22.60
CA GLN A 866 -29.09 -32.71 23.67
C GLN A 866 -28.95 -31.56 24.68
N ASP A 867 -30.08 -31.16 25.27
CA ASP A 867 -30.20 -29.92 26.03
C ASP A 867 -29.37 -29.98 27.31
N ASN A 868 -28.21 -29.32 27.26
CA ASN A 868 -27.33 -29.11 28.38
C ASN A 868 -27.37 -27.61 28.72
N HIS A 869 -28.09 -27.25 29.78
CA HIS A 869 -28.17 -25.87 30.29
C HIS A 869 -26.79 -25.18 30.36
N THR A 870 -25.73 -25.93 30.68
CA THR A 870 -24.35 -25.46 30.74
C THR A 870 -23.78 -25.05 29.38
N ALA A 871 -24.14 -25.78 28.31
CA ALA A 871 -23.74 -25.45 26.94
C ALA A 871 -24.38 -24.14 26.49
N ASN A 872 -25.67 -23.93 26.78
CA ASN A 872 -26.37 -22.69 26.46
C ASN A 872 -25.77 -21.48 27.22
N LEU A 873 -25.48 -21.64 28.52
CA LEU A 873 -24.82 -20.60 29.31
C LEU A 873 -23.43 -20.23 28.78
N LEU A 874 -22.62 -21.22 28.41
CA LEU A 874 -21.30 -20.96 27.82
C LEU A 874 -21.43 -20.25 26.47
N LEU A 875 -22.32 -20.73 25.60
CA LEU A 875 -22.51 -20.17 24.26
C LEU A 875 -23.00 -18.72 24.33
N THR A 876 -23.93 -18.41 25.23
CA THR A 876 -24.41 -17.03 25.45
C THR A 876 -23.28 -16.09 25.88
N ARG A 877 -22.31 -16.58 26.67
CA ARG A 877 -21.13 -15.80 27.05
C ARG A 877 -20.12 -15.61 25.91
N LEU A 878 -20.04 -16.58 24.98
CA LEU A 878 -19.16 -16.49 23.81
C LEU A 878 -19.71 -15.57 22.71
N LEU A 879 -21.03 -15.39 22.66
CA LEU A 879 -21.71 -14.44 21.77
C LEU A 879 -21.62 -13.01 22.31
N ASP A 880 -20.40 -12.58 22.61
CA ASP A 880 -20.08 -11.21 22.97
C ASP A 880 -20.26 -10.29 21.74
N PRO A 881 -21.10 -9.23 21.81
CA PRO A 881 -21.25 -8.26 20.74
C PRO A 881 -19.92 -7.63 20.27
N ASP A 882 -18.93 -7.52 21.16
CA ASP A 882 -17.62 -6.94 20.88
C ASP A 882 -16.57 -7.99 20.45
N GLY A 883 -16.87 -9.30 20.59
CA GLY A 883 -15.95 -10.43 20.40
C GLY A 883 -15.75 -10.91 18.95
N GLY A 884 -16.10 -10.07 17.97
CA GLY A 884 -16.02 -10.39 16.54
C GLY A 884 -17.24 -11.12 15.97
N THR A 885 -17.21 -11.38 14.66
CA THR A 885 -18.29 -12.00 13.89
C THR A 885 -18.11 -13.51 13.72
N LEU A 886 -16.89 -14.05 13.86
CA LEU A 886 -16.59 -15.44 13.51
C LEU A 886 -17.37 -16.45 14.36
N VAL A 887 -17.43 -16.24 15.68
CA VAL A 887 -18.20 -17.08 16.60
C VAL A 887 -19.68 -17.03 16.22
N SER A 888 -20.24 -15.84 16.06
CA SER A 888 -21.64 -15.62 15.67
C SER A 888 -21.99 -16.30 14.34
N ARG A 889 -21.12 -16.20 13.33
CA ARG A 889 -21.25 -16.88 12.03
C ARG A 889 -21.28 -18.40 12.18
N MET A 890 -20.38 -18.95 12.99
CA MET A 890 -20.35 -20.40 13.22
C MET A 890 -21.57 -20.90 14.00
N VAL A 891 -22.14 -20.11 14.90
CA VAL A 891 -23.41 -20.45 15.56
C VAL A 891 -24.59 -20.37 14.57
N ALA A 892 -24.65 -19.31 13.75
CA ALA A 892 -25.69 -19.15 12.73
C ALA A 892 -25.73 -20.32 11.74
N VAL A 893 -24.57 -20.81 11.29
CA VAL A 893 -24.45 -22.00 10.42
C VAL A 893 -25.08 -23.24 11.05
N ALA A 894 -24.99 -23.43 12.37
CA ALA A 894 -25.62 -24.57 13.05
C ALA A 894 -27.15 -24.46 13.08
N LEU A 895 -27.70 -23.24 13.10
CA LEU A 895 -29.14 -23.00 13.15
C LEU A 895 -29.82 -23.14 11.77
N ARG A 896 -29.09 -22.95 10.66
CA ARG A 896 -29.65 -23.02 9.31
C ARG A 896 -30.43 -24.31 9.07
N GLY A 897 -31.70 -24.16 8.71
CA GLY A 897 -32.58 -25.29 8.39
C GLY A 897 -33.06 -26.11 9.59
N THR A 898 -32.76 -25.69 10.82
CA THR A 898 -33.21 -26.41 12.02
C THR A 898 -34.63 -25.97 12.42
N PRO A 899 -35.54 -26.88 12.82
CA PRO A 899 -36.83 -26.52 13.40
C PRO A 899 -36.67 -25.63 14.64
N ILE A 900 -37.54 -24.61 14.76
CA ILE A 900 -37.56 -23.73 15.94
C ILE A 900 -38.09 -24.49 17.16
N ASN A 901 -37.35 -24.40 18.27
CA ASN A 901 -37.79 -24.71 19.63
C ASN A 901 -37.33 -23.58 20.58
N ASP A 902 -37.71 -23.63 21.86
CA ASP A 902 -37.41 -22.55 22.82
C ASP A 902 -35.89 -22.24 22.92
N ALA A 903 -35.05 -23.27 22.84
CA ALA A 903 -33.59 -23.13 22.93
C ALA A 903 -32.98 -22.54 21.65
N THR A 904 -33.40 -23.00 20.47
CA THR A 904 -32.93 -22.47 19.17
C THR A 904 -33.48 -21.07 18.90
N ALA A 905 -34.69 -20.75 19.37
CA ALA A 905 -35.27 -19.41 19.34
C ALA A 905 -34.44 -18.41 20.15
N THR A 906 -34.00 -18.80 21.36
CA THR A 906 -33.16 -17.95 22.21
C THR A 906 -31.85 -17.57 21.51
N LEU A 907 -31.16 -18.56 20.91
CA LEU A 907 -29.93 -18.31 20.16
C LEU A 907 -30.17 -17.43 18.93
N ALA A 908 -31.23 -17.71 18.15
CA ALA A 908 -31.57 -16.91 16.99
C ALA A 908 -31.85 -15.44 17.38
N HIS A 909 -32.58 -15.20 18.46
CA HIS A 909 -32.82 -13.84 18.98
C HIS A 909 -31.51 -13.11 19.34
N ILE A 910 -30.56 -13.76 20.02
CA ILE A 910 -29.24 -13.14 20.31
C ILE A 910 -28.52 -12.76 19.01
N LEU A 911 -28.56 -13.63 18.00
CA LEU A 911 -27.90 -13.40 16.72
C LEU A 911 -28.55 -12.29 15.88
N THR A 912 -29.83 -11.95 16.11
CA THR A 912 -30.48 -10.83 15.39
C THR A 912 -29.85 -9.47 15.69
N SER A 913 -29.17 -9.31 16.82
CA SER A 913 -28.38 -8.10 17.15
C SER A 913 -26.91 -8.19 16.72
N SER A 914 -26.50 -9.23 15.99
CA SER A 914 -25.12 -9.38 15.53
C SER A 914 -24.71 -8.23 14.60
N PRO A 915 -23.46 -7.74 14.68
CA PRO A 915 -22.94 -6.76 13.73
C PRO A 915 -22.88 -7.29 12.29
N SER A 916 -22.78 -8.61 12.11
CA SER A 916 -22.75 -9.27 10.78
C SER A 916 -24.14 -9.30 10.13
N ALA A 917 -24.25 -8.74 8.93
CA ALA A 917 -25.47 -8.77 8.12
C ALA A 917 -25.85 -10.21 7.74
N ALA A 918 -24.86 -11.03 7.36
CA ALA A 918 -25.10 -12.44 7.04
C ALA A 918 -25.66 -13.22 8.24
N VAL A 919 -25.12 -12.99 9.45
CA VAL A 919 -25.62 -13.62 10.69
C VAL A 919 -27.06 -13.19 10.98
N ARG A 920 -27.37 -11.89 10.86
CA ARG A 920 -28.74 -11.40 11.08
C ARG A 920 -29.73 -12.01 10.09
N LEU A 921 -29.33 -12.16 8.83
CA LEU A 921 -30.15 -12.79 7.80
C LEU A 921 -30.45 -14.26 8.14
N ASP A 922 -29.41 -15.03 8.47
CA ASP A 922 -29.55 -16.43 8.87
C ASP A 922 -30.44 -16.61 10.09
N ALA A 923 -30.24 -15.77 11.12
CA ALA A 923 -31.02 -15.79 12.35
C ALA A 923 -32.50 -15.44 12.10
N THR A 924 -32.76 -14.45 11.25
CA THR A 924 -34.12 -14.05 10.87
C THR A 924 -34.82 -15.14 10.06
N ALA A 925 -34.11 -15.76 9.11
CA ALA A 925 -34.64 -16.87 8.33
C ALA A 925 -34.99 -18.06 9.24
N ALA A 926 -34.11 -18.38 10.19
CA ALA A 926 -34.35 -19.42 11.19
C ALA A 926 -35.61 -19.13 12.03
N LEU A 927 -35.88 -17.88 12.41
CA LEU A 927 -37.09 -17.48 13.16
C LEU A 927 -38.39 -17.51 12.33
N GLN A 928 -38.31 -17.37 11.00
CA GLN A 928 -39.47 -17.36 10.11
C GLN A 928 -39.92 -18.77 9.66
N HIS A 929 -39.03 -19.76 9.72
CA HIS A 929 -39.32 -21.13 9.29
C HIS A 929 -40.03 -21.90 10.41
N GLY A 930 -41.38 -21.89 10.39
CA GLY A 930 -42.20 -22.80 11.20
C GLY A 930 -41.99 -24.28 10.84
N PRO A 931 -42.44 -25.23 11.69
CA PRO A 931 -42.00 -26.64 11.73
C PRO A 931 -42.20 -27.51 10.47
N ASP A 932 -42.80 -27.01 9.39
CA ASP A 932 -43.27 -27.81 8.24
C ASP A 932 -42.42 -27.72 6.95
N ARG A 933 -41.20 -27.18 7.00
CA ARG A 933 -40.25 -27.29 5.88
C ARG A 933 -38.92 -27.90 6.32
N MET A 934 -38.77 -29.20 6.04
CA MET A 934 -37.53 -29.96 6.20
C MET A 934 -36.33 -29.28 5.50
N PRO A 935 -35.14 -29.30 6.11
CA PRO A 935 -33.95 -28.65 5.56
C PRO A 935 -33.35 -29.46 4.41
N GLY A 936 -33.10 -28.76 3.32
CA GLY A 936 -32.47 -29.31 2.14
C GLY A 936 -32.24 -28.22 1.12
N ARG A 937 -31.52 -27.17 1.50
CA ARG A 937 -31.01 -26.17 0.57
C ARG A 937 -29.62 -25.69 1.04
N ARG A 938 -28.68 -25.79 0.10
CA ARG A 938 -27.24 -25.48 0.14
C ARG A 938 -26.35 -26.57 0.72
#